data_AF-A0A3L7SZX2-F1
#
_entry.id   AF-A0A3L7SZX2-F1
#
_cell.length_a   1.000
_cell.length_b   1.000
_cell.length_c   1.000
_cell.angle_alpha   90.00
_cell.angle_beta   90.00
_cell.angle_gamma   90.00
#
_symmetry.space_group_name_H-M   'P 1'
#
loop_
_entity.id
_entity.type
_entity.pdbx_description
1 polymer ?
#
loop_
_entity_poly.entity_id
_entity_poly.type
_entity_poly.pdbx_seq_one_letter_code
_entity_poly.pdbx_strand_id
1 'polypeptide(L)'
;MRQRKNHQKPDDLTLRLPLIPHFQSQEMDFADMRLLQATLHRPISLRASAMSNIPHDSRNQPSAASLLVLALSTSILGCDARSDAPTALISNETTATTQAAPATTSITVEPTTLDMGDLIPDIAVVKRVKLTNHSSKPVKITSAIADCSCTTPTWPEEPIAPGATVEADITVKAGPKQGVPLNKRVTYSIEGGELVFLSVVAKVGLFIELTPETMRAPADDLAAPEPGEITLKGADATAFRIIGSDPAIATADNNASALTHTVRVDWTKWRDAKRPSKLSIITDHPKTPEMQVLIRRSPPSVTPTVTPPVTPPVIAPTQIGSARLPVASQTPPFTANQRVKPRQYKIVLPTVYPGATVAFPPLGTFVQGSERRAFAPGKIYVFEFFSTTCSHCAEAAPLVEALVEQFSSGINEKAFEFISVTADDESKVREWLLEPAHAEQVKHSVAIDVGSKAQKALQDPTYQVLNPRFFVIRDGVVLWYGHPDAAAEPFAQIAAGTWNPDSVKAEFLDNALVARAKNQTTSLLNQCEKDGKWKDLLDLYDSIAVAIPSRGSTFELQKFGTMIGPADMTVEGYAYGMQLAVHYANDIASLRTLARTTLNSPRVKVRDLDFAFAIARAADSLGGEKDARAAEILALAYFSRGDRENAIKLQERAITLQDNAKIKATYETQLAKYRVNEPKPVPFTPKVTPGAAPANAVPTGNPVGLPAELPTGSPADGG
;
A
#
# COMPACT_ATOMS: atom_id res chain seq x y z
N MET A 1 79.93 53.74 -21.47
CA MET A 1 80.62 52.43 -21.47
C MET A 1 79.95 51.58 -20.41
N ARG A 2 78.97 50.70 -20.69
CA ARG A 2 78.92 49.41 -21.41
C ARG A 2 79.47 48.20 -20.62
N GLN A 3 78.58 47.19 -20.57
CA GLN A 3 78.73 45.74 -20.31
C GLN A 3 78.75 45.28 -18.84
N ARG A 4 77.67 44.63 -18.35
CA ARG A 4 77.12 43.27 -18.62
C ARG A 4 78.09 42.15 -18.23
N LYS A 5 77.70 41.33 -17.25
CA LYS A 5 77.83 39.87 -17.32
C LYS A 5 76.86 39.14 -16.39
N ASN A 6 76.15 38.22 -17.05
CA ASN A 6 75.61 36.94 -16.64
C ASN A 6 74.49 36.84 -15.60
N HIS A 7 73.33 36.52 -16.18
CA HIS A 7 72.16 35.87 -15.59
C HIS A 7 72.52 34.54 -14.94
N GLN A 8 72.02 34.30 -13.73
CA GLN A 8 71.03 33.27 -13.42
C GLN A 8 70.63 33.49 -11.95
N LYS A 9 69.38 33.88 -11.67
CA LYS A 9 68.84 33.85 -10.30
C LYS A 9 67.39 33.31 -10.36
N PRO A 10 67.01 32.39 -9.46
CA PRO A 10 65.64 31.95 -9.26
C PRO A 10 64.93 32.95 -8.34
N ASP A 11 63.68 33.29 -8.64
CA ASP A 11 62.82 34.02 -7.71
C ASP A 11 61.41 33.41 -7.70
N ASP A 12 60.85 33.50 -6.50
CA ASP A 12 59.66 32.93 -5.94
C ASP A 12 58.37 33.70 -6.34
N LEU A 13 57.22 33.07 -6.12
CA LEU A 13 55.87 33.66 -5.99
C LEU A 13 55.23 34.40 -7.19
N THR A 14 54.42 33.66 -7.96
CA THR A 14 52.99 33.99 -8.19
C THR A 14 52.29 32.80 -8.86
N LEU A 15 51.46 32.08 -8.11
CA LEU A 15 50.64 30.97 -8.59
C LEU A 15 49.56 31.48 -9.57
N ARG A 16 49.79 31.28 -10.87
CA ARG A 16 48.76 31.26 -11.91
C ARG A 16 48.43 29.80 -12.24
N LEU A 17 47.16 29.41 -12.09
CA LEU A 17 46.62 28.14 -12.58
C LEU A 17 46.68 28.06 -14.12
N PRO A 18 47.07 26.92 -14.72
CA PRO A 18 46.78 26.62 -16.11
C PRO A 18 45.54 25.72 -16.28
N LEU A 19 44.92 25.92 -17.45
CA LEU A 19 43.67 25.36 -17.95
C LEU A 19 43.64 23.83 -18.11
N ILE A 20 42.44 23.26 -17.93
CA ILE A 20 42.02 21.92 -18.34
C ILE A 20 41.30 22.01 -19.72
N PRO A 21 41.52 21.07 -20.67
CA PRO A 21 40.81 21.04 -21.95
C PRO A 21 39.41 20.39 -21.88
N HIS A 22 38.56 20.77 -22.84
CA HIS A 22 37.11 20.51 -22.95
C HIS A 22 36.67 19.03 -23.04
N PHE A 23 35.52 18.78 -22.40
CA PHE A 23 34.65 17.60 -22.47
C PHE A 23 33.81 17.57 -23.77
N GLN A 24 33.63 16.37 -24.35
CA GLN A 24 32.52 16.03 -25.25
C GLN A 24 31.41 15.29 -24.46
N SER A 25 30.17 15.53 -24.87
CA SER A 25 28.89 15.17 -24.27
C SER A 25 28.55 13.66 -24.31
N GLN A 26 28.13 13.09 -23.18
CA GLN A 26 27.45 11.79 -23.08
C GLN A 26 26.30 11.85 -22.05
N GLU A 27 25.25 11.07 -22.32
CA GLU A 27 23.94 11.03 -21.65
C GLU A 27 24.02 10.70 -20.14
N MET A 28 23.10 11.25 -19.36
CA MET A 28 22.98 11.03 -17.90
C MET A 28 22.36 9.66 -17.58
N ASP A 29 23.10 8.83 -16.83
CA ASP A 29 22.65 7.54 -16.26
C ASP A 29 22.31 7.69 -14.76
N PHE A 30 21.46 6.79 -14.24
CA PHE A 30 20.85 6.77 -12.90
C PHE A 30 21.84 6.65 -11.71
N ALA A 31 23.15 6.59 -11.98
CA ALA A 31 24.21 6.42 -10.98
C ALA A 31 24.53 7.68 -10.15
N ASP A 32 24.25 8.88 -10.67
CA ASP A 32 24.77 10.14 -10.09
C ASP A 32 23.97 10.74 -8.92
N MET A 33 22.83 10.14 -8.53
CA MET A 33 21.96 10.68 -7.49
C MET A 33 22.35 10.32 -6.03
N ARG A 34 23.43 9.56 -5.79
CA ARG A 34 23.77 9.03 -4.45
C ARG A 34 24.98 9.68 -3.75
N LEU A 35 25.68 10.64 -4.35
CA LEU A 35 27.02 11.04 -3.88
C LEU A 35 27.09 12.31 -2.97
N LEU A 36 25.99 12.81 -2.41
CA LEU A 36 25.96 14.14 -1.77
C LEU A 36 25.80 14.19 -0.23
N GLN A 37 26.01 13.08 0.50
CA GLN A 37 25.73 13.03 1.95
C GLN A 37 26.88 12.66 2.90
N ALA A 38 28.12 12.48 2.42
CA ALA A 38 29.22 12.03 3.28
C ALA A 38 30.32 13.08 3.44
N THR A 39 30.12 14.08 4.31
CA THR A 39 31.22 14.83 4.92
C THR A 39 30.75 15.45 6.22
N LEU A 40 31.07 14.80 7.35
CA LEU A 40 31.46 15.37 8.66
C LEU A 40 31.35 14.27 9.72
N HIS A 41 32.35 14.24 10.62
CA HIS A 41 32.48 13.46 11.87
C HIS A 41 33.37 12.20 11.83
N ARG A 42 34.62 12.39 12.27
CA ARG A 42 35.49 11.37 12.89
C ARG A 42 35.10 11.19 14.37
N PRO A 43 35.23 9.97 14.93
CA PRO A 43 35.43 9.81 16.36
C PRO A 43 36.72 9.04 16.74
N ILE A 44 37.11 9.26 18.00
CA ILE A 44 38.30 8.79 18.70
C ILE A 44 38.04 7.38 19.29
N SER A 45 39.08 6.54 19.32
CA SER A 45 39.06 5.12 19.75
C SER A 45 39.34 4.95 21.24
N LEU A 46 38.72 3.95 21.88
CA LEU A 46 39.16 3.33 23.13
C LEU A 46 38.95 1.80 23.09
N ARG A 47 40.00 1.06 23.49
CA ARG A 47 40.18 -0.40 23.51
C ARG A 47 39.76 -1.02 24.85
N ALA A 48 39.30 -2.27 24.84
CA ALA A 48 39.70 -3.40 25.71
C ALA A 48 38.93 -4.68 25.27
N SER A 49 39.56 -5.72 24.71
CA SER A 49 40.16 -6.92 25.36
C SER A 49 39.15 -7.68 26.25
N ALA A 50 38.57 -8.83 25.87
CA ALA A 50 39.05 -10.15 25.41
C ALA A 50 39.08 -11.20 26.54
N MET A 51 38.78 -12.45 26.12
CA MET A 51 38.90 -13.76 26.81
C MET A 51 37.64 -14.25 27.56
N SER A 52 37.28 -15.53 27.57
CA SER A 52 37.57 -16.71 26.73
C SER A 52 36.68 -17.85 27.30
N ASN A 53 35.75 -18.35 26.49
CA ASN A 53 35.69 -19.73 26.01
C ASN A 53 35.73 -20.97 26.95
N ILE A 54 34.93 -21.97 26.51
CA ILE A 54 34.94 -23.45 26.65
C ILE A 54 34.25 -24.15 27.86
N PRO A 55 33.72 -25.40 27.70
CA PRO A 55 32.27 -25.67 27.79
C PRO A 55 31.96 -27.04 28.48
N HIS A 56 30.87 -27.68 28.05
CA HIS A 56 30.46 -29.11 28.14
C HIS A 56 29.30 -29.47 29.08
N ASP A 57 28.11 -29.56 28.46
CA ASP A 57 27.42 -30.81 28.10
C ASP A 57 27.26 -31.90 29.19
N SER A 58 26.02 -32.18 29.62
CA SER A 58 25.23 -33.33 29.12
C SER A 58 24.18 -33.85 30.13
N ARG A 59 22.94 -33.93 29.60
CA ARG A 59 21.98 -35.05 29.63
C ARG A 59 21.47 -35.69 30.95
N ASN A 60 20.13 -35.62 31.02
CA ASN A 60 19.15 -36.71 31.21
C ASN A 60 18.76 -37.25 32.61
N GLN A 61 17.52 -36.85 32.98
CA GLN A 61 16.33 -37.72 33.18
C GLN A 61 16.09 -38.41 34.55
N PRO A 62 14.82 -38.79 34.86
CA PRO A 62 14.14 -38.39 36.10
C PRO A 62 13.65 -39.57 36.96
N SER A 63 12.99 -39.27 38.09
CA SER A 63 12.18 -40.25 38.84
C SER A 63 10.93 -39.60 39.46
N ALA A 64 9.78 -40.21 39.22
CA ALA A 64 8.51 -39.97 39.88
C ALA A 64 8.30 -40.95 41.06
N ALA A 65 7.50 -40.57 42.06
CA ALA A 65 6.62 -41.40 42.91
C ALA A 65 6.08 -40.53 44.07
N SER A 66 4.77 -40.25 44.11
CA SER A 66 3.73 -40.96 44.90
C SER A 66 3.66 -40.54 46.37
N LEU A 67 2.52 -40.00 46.83
CA LEU A 67 1.56 -40.71 47.71
C LEU A 67 0.40 -39.83 48.22
N LEU A 68 -0.72 -40.52 48.38
CA LEU A 68 -2.10 -40.16 48.69
C LEU A 68 -2.41 -40.37 50.19
N VAL A 69 -3.20 -39.51 50.88
CA VAL A 69 -4.17 -39.84 51.98
C VAL A 69 -5.16 -38.64 52.16
N LEU A 70 -6.40 -38.71 51.68
CA LEU A 70 -7.72 -38.88 52.37
C LEU A 70 -8.00 -38.22 53.75
N ALA A 71 -9.05 -37.38 53.81
CA ALA A 71 -10.33 -37.61 54.54
C ALA A 71 -10.95 -36.40 55.31
N LEU A 72 -12.18 -36.06 54.88
CA LEU A 72 -13.42 -35.60 55.57
C LEU A 72 -13.39 -34.88 56.94
N SER A 73 -14.19 -33.80 57.08
CA SER A 73 -15.57 -33.83 57.62
C SER A 73 -16.13 -32.42 57.96
N THR A 74 -17.44 -32.39 58.23
CA THR A 74 -18.48 -31.36 58.02
C THR A 74 -18.94 -30.57 59.26
N SER A 75 -19.43 -29.34 59.00
CA SER A 75 -20.61 -28.62 59.58
C SER A 75 -20.61 -28.11 61.04
N ILE A 76 -21.14 -26.88 61.24
CA ILE A 76 -22.34 -26.54 62.05
C ILE A 76 -22.79 -25.07 61.81
N LEU A 77 -24.12 -24.91 61.87
CA LEU A 77 -25.09 -23.80 61.75
C LEU A 77 -24.91 -22.53 62.62
N GLY A 78 -25.58 -21.44 62.21
CA GLY A 78 -26.65 -20.84 63.03
C GLY A 78 -26.84 -19.31 63.07
N CYS A 79 -27.97 -18.84 62.51
CA CYS A 79 -28.91 -17.78 62.98
C CYS A 79 -28.43 -16.31 63.20
N ASP A 80 -29.22 -15.24 63.05
CA ASP A 80 -30.52 -14.91 62.43
C ASP A 80 -30.77 -13.39 62.65
N ALA A 81 -31.80 -12.85 61.99
CA ALA A 81 -32.63 -11.69 62.36
C ALA A 81 -32.30 -10.24 61.89
N ARG A 82 -33.33 -9.71 61.20
CA ARG A 82 -33.69 -8.33 60.85
C ARG A 82 -34.08 -7.50 62.08
N SER A 83 -33.90 -6.17 62.05
CA SER A 83 -34.96 -5.17 61.76
C SER A 83 -34.55 -3.72 62.09
N ASP A 84 -35.25 -2.80 61.42
CA ASP A 84 -35.58 -1.41 61.79
C ASP A 84 -34.73 -0.23 61.28
N ALA A 85 -35.42 0.58 60.47
CA ALA A 85 -35.12 1.95 60.07
C ALA A 85 -35.50 2.95 61.17
N PRO A 86 -35.06 4.21 61.03
CA PRO A 86 -36.05 5.28 60.98
C PRO A 86 -35.79 6.32 59.87
N THR A 87 -36.90 6.89 59.41
CA THR A 87 -37.05 8.01 58.48
C THR A 87 -36.72 9.34 59.17
N ALA A 88 -35.97 10.25 58.54
CA ALA A 88 -36.48 11.55 58.08
C ALA A 88 -35.39 12.57 57.67
N LEU A 89 -35.81 13.39 56.69
CA LEU A 89 -35.41 14.76 56.33
C LEU A 89 -34.51 14.96 55.09
N ILE A 90 -35.07 15.84 54.26
CA ILE A 90 -34.77 16.18 52.89
C ILE A 90 -33.66 17.24 52.87
N SER A 91 -32.66 17.09 51.99
CA SER A 91 -31.83 18.19 51.48
C SER A 91 -31.32 17.77 50.10
N ASN A 92 -31.70 18.54 49.09
CA ASN A 92 -31.38 18.32 47.69
C ASN A 92 -29.95 18.76 47.34
N GLU A 93 -29.41 18.08 46.31
CA GLU A 93 -28.36 18.52 45.38
C GLU A 93 -26.89 18.52 45.83
N THR A 94 -26.12 17.54 45.34
CA THR A 94 -25.18 17.72 44.21
C THR A 94 -24.54 16.35 43.91
N THR A 95 -25.09 15.62 42.94
CA THR A 95 -24.47 14.37 42.47
C THR A 95 -23.27 14.73 41.59
N ALA A 96 -22.08 14.60 42.15
CA ALA A 96 -20.85 14.54 41.37
C ALA A 96 -20.92 13.31 40.45
N THR A 97 -21.02 13.55 39.14
CA THR A 97 -20.90 12.53 38.10
C THR A 97 -19.53 11.90 38.23
N THR A 98 -19.47 10.66 38.71
CA THR A 98 -18.25 9.85 38.63
C THR A 98 -18.07 9.49 37.17
N GLN A 99 -17.06 10.10 36.57
CA GLN A 99 -16.57 9.86 35.22
C GLN A 99 -16.25 8.36 35.06
N ALA A 100 -17.01 7.68 34.20
CA ALA A 100 -16.68 6.31 33.80
C ALA A 100 -15.30 6.32 33.13
N ALA A 101 -14.39 5.49 33.65
CA ALA A 101 -13.06 5.27 33.12
C ALA A 101 -13.11 4.69 31.68
N PRO A 102 -12.08 4.93 30.85
CA PRO A 102 -12.02 4.41 29.49
C PRO A 102 -12.04 2.87 29.49
N ALA A 103 -12.73 2.29 28.50
CA ALA A 103 -12.81 0.85 28.28
C ALA A 103 -11.41 0.22 28.28
N THR A 104 -11.17 -0.69 29.22
CA THR A 104 -9.86 -1.28 29.50
C THR A 104 -9.77 -2.64 28.83
N THR A 105 -8.86 -2.79 27.86
CA THR A 105 -8.50 -4.08 27.25
C THR A 105 -8.08 -5.07 28.34
N SER A 106 -8.57 -6.32 28.29
CA SER A 106 -8.36 -7.31 29.36
C SER A 106 -6.91 -7.74 29.54
N ILE A 107 -6.09 -7.71 28.47
CA ILE A 107 -4.64 -7.90 28.50
C ILE A 107 -3.95 -6.69 27.84
N THR A 108 -2.78 -6.32 28.35
CA THR A 108 -1.86 -5.37 27.68
C THR A 108 -0.53 -6.04 27.39
N VAL A 109 0.16 -5.59 26.33
CA VAL A 109 1.52 -6.01 25.99
C VAL A 109 2.49 -4.83 26.16
N GLU A 110 3.57 -5.04 26.90
CA GLU A 110 4.60 -4.02 27.15
C GLU A 110 6.01 -4.55 26.82
N PRO A 111 6.79 -3.83 26.00
CA PRO A 111 6.41 -2.63 25.25
C PRO A 111 5.42 -2.94 24.11
N THR A 112 4.67 -1.93 23.65
CA THR A 112 3.78 -2.05 22.48
C THR A 112 4.54 -2.04 21.14
N THR A 113 5.77 -1.53 21.15
CA THR A 113 6.75 -1.63 20.07
C THR A 113 8.04 -2.24 20.61
N LEU A 114 8.37 -3.44 20.15
CA LEU A 114 9.59 -4.15 20.48
C LEU A 114 10.64 -3.88 19.40
N ASP A 115 11.62 -3.06 19.73
CA ASP A 115 12.80 -2.87 18.89
C ASP A 115 13.78 -4.02 19.12
N MET A 116 14.08 -4.78 18.07
CA MET A 116 15.04 -5.88 18.09
C MET A 116 16.48 -5.41 17.87
N GLY A 117 16.68 -4.17 17.41
CA GLY A 117 17.98 -3.59 17.08
C GLY A 117 18.50 -4.05 15.73
N ASP A 118 19.84 -4.02 15.60
CA ASP A 118 20.54 -4.50 14.41
C ASP A 118 20.64 -6.03 14.44
N LEU A 119 19.97 -6.67 13.49
CA LEU A 119 19.98 -8.12 13.30
C LEU A 119 21.12 -8.54 12.37
N ILE A 120 21.76 -9.66 12.71
CA ILE A 120 22.68 -10.35 11.81
C ILE A 120 21.84 -11.37 11.02
N PRO A 121 21.97 -11.44 9.68
CA PRO A 121 21.30 -12.46 8.88
C PRO A 121 21.48 -13.86 9.46
N ASP A 122 20.42 -14.66 9.45
CA ASP A 122 20.37 -16.04 9.93
C ASP A 122 20.70 -16.27 11.42
N ILE A 123 20.95 -15.22 12.19
CA ILE A 123 21.09 -15.28 13.64
C ILE A 123 19.75 -14.88 14.27
N ALA A 124 19.18 -15.79 15.06
CA ALA A 124 17.97 -15.51 15.81
C ALA A 124 18.27 -14.58 16.99
N VAL A 125 17.52 -13.49 17.11
CA VAL A 125 17.51 -12.61 18.28
C VAL A 125 16.20 -12.82 19.03
N VAL A 126 16.29 -13.02 20.34
CA VAL A 126 15.13 -13.19 21.22
C VAL A 126 15.03 -11.98 22.14
N LYS A 127 13.85 -11.37 22.22
CA LYS A 127 13.53 -10.36 23.24
C LYS A 127 12.19 -10.69 23.88
N ARG A 128 11.99 -10.22 25.12
CA ARG A 128 10.78 -10.49 25.90
C ARG A 128 9.81 -9.32 25.88
N VAL A 129 8.53 -9.65 25.97
CA VAL A 129 7.45 -8.71 26.25
C VAL A 129 6.64 -9.20 27.45
N LYS A 130 6.09 -8.23 28.19
CA LYS A 130 5.20 -8.46 29.33
C LYS A 130 3.76 -8.46 28.89
N LEU A 131 3.03 -9.49 29.27
CA LEU A 131 1.59 -9.62 29.08
C LEU A 131 0.92 -9.49 30.45
N THR A 132 0.12 -8.45 30.66
CA THR A 132 -0.51 -8.14 31.95
C THR A 132 -2.02 -8.22 31.85
N ASN A 133 -2.65 -9.02 32.73
CA ASN A 133 -4.11 -9.13 32.82
C ASN A 133 -4.69 -8.05 33.73
N HIS A 134 -5.52 -7.18 33.16
CA HIS A 134 -6.21 -6.09 33.87
C HIS A 134 -7.67 -6.41 34.21
N SER A 135 -8.15 -7.59 33.83
CA SER A 135 -9.52 -8.01 34.15
C SER A 135 -9.63 -8.61 35.55
N SER A 136 -10.87 -8.70 36.05
CA SER A 136 -11.17 -9.30 37.36
C SER A 136 -11.24 -10.83 37.34
N LYS A 137 -10.96 -11.48 36.20
CA LYS A 137 -10.99 -12.95 36.03
C LYS A 137 -9.70 -13.45 35.36
N PRO A 138 -9.31 -14.72 35.54
CA PRO A 138 -8.20 -15.30 34.78
C PRO A 138 -8.46 -15.23 33.27
N VAL A 139 -7.44 -14.92 32.49
CA VAL A 139 -7.55 -14.74 31.03
C VAL A 139 -6.58 -15.67 30.31
N LYS A 140 -7.09 -16.46 29.36
CA LYS A 140 -6.29 -17.37 28.55
C LYS A 140 -5.94 -16.77 27.20
N ILE A 141 -4.66 -16.85 26.84
CA ILE A 141 -4.19 -16.54 25.48
C ILE A 141 -4.25 -17.84 24.67
N THR A 142 -4.97 -17.83 23.55
CA THR A 142 -5.22 -19.03 22.74
C THR A 142 -4.19 -19.21 21.63
N SER A 143 -3.62 -18.11 21.14
CA SER A 143 -2.53 -18.15 20.16
C SER A 143 -1.75 -16.85 20.11
N ALA A 144 -0.52 -16.92 19.60
CA ALA A 144 0.22 -15.76 19.12
C ALA A 144 0.68 -16.01 17.67
N ILE A 145 0.33 -15.11 16.75
CA ILE A 145 0.61 -15.27 15.32
C ILE A 145 1.40 -14.05 14.83
N ALA A 146 2.54 -14.31 14.19
CA ALA A 146 3.28 -13.28 13.46
C ALA A 146 2.82 -13.20 12.01
N ASP A 147 2.90 -12.00 11.42
CA ASP A 147 2.60 -11.74 10.01
C ASP A 147 3.69 -12.24 9.03
N CYS A 148 4.79 -12.78 9.52
CA CYS A 148 5.90 -13.28 8.72
C CYS A 148 6.60 -14.46 9.39
N SER A 149 7.04 -15.44 8.59
CA SER A 149 7.74 -16.64 9.07
C SER A 149 9.11 -16.37 9.71
N CYS A 150 9.68 -15.18 9.55
CA CYS A 150 10.93 -14.78 10.20
C CYS A 150 10.77 -14.44 11.69
N THR A 151 9.53 -14.33 12.17
CA THR A 151 9.19 -13.96 13.55
C THR A 151 8.40 -15.09 14.20
N THR A 152 8.82 -15.51 15.39
CA THR A 152 8.18 -16.58 16.16
C THR A 152 7.86 -16.05 17.56
N PRO A 153 6.59 -15.77 17.86
CA PRO A 153 6.15 -15.42 19.20
C PRO A 153 5.87 -16.67 20.03
N THR A 154 5.97 -16.53 21.35
CA THR A 154 5.49 -17.52 22.33
C THR A 154 4.36 -16.91 23.16
N TRP A 155 3.60 -17.72 23.88
CA TRP A 155 2.56 -17.27 24.79
C TRP A 155 2.38 -18.29 25.93
N PRO A 156 1.83 -17.89 27.09
CA PRO A 156 1.57 -18.80 28.20
C PRO A 156 0.45 -19.80 27.85
N GLU A 157 0.65 -21.08 28.19
CA GLU A 157 -0.41 -22.10 28.07
C GLU A 157 -1.48 -21.98 29.17
N GLU A 158 -1.05 -21.53 30.36
CA GLU A 158 -1.91 -21.34 31.52
C GLU A 158 -2.61 -19.96 31.49
N PRO A 159 -3.86 -19.86 31.97
CA PRO A 159 -4.54 -18.57 32.12
C PRO A 159 -3.77 -17.62 33.06
N ILE A 160 -3.63 -16.38 32.63
CA ILE A 160 -3.01 -15.30 33.41
C ILE A 160 -4.00 -14.84 34.47
N ALA A 161 -3.65 -14.96 35.76
CA ALA A 161 -4.51 -14.52 36.87
C ALA A 161 -4.79 -13.00 36.85
N PRO A 162 -5.90 -12.51 37.46
CA PRO A 162 -6.17 -11.08 37.60
C PRO A 162 -4.99 -10.29 38.17
N GLY A 163 -4.58 -9.22 37.50
CA GLY A 163 -3.46 -8.38 37.90
C GLY A 163 -2.07 -8.99 37.71
N ALA A 164 -1.98 -10.24 37.23
CA ALA A 164 -0.69 -10.90 37.02
C ALA A 164 -0.06 -10.48 35.68
N THR A 165 1.27 -10.49 35.67
CA THR A 165 2.10 -10.27 34.49
C THR A 165 2.92 -11.53 34.20
N VAL A 166 2.95 -11.94 32.94
CA VAL A 166 3.80 -13.03 32.45
C VAL A 166 4.66 -12.55 31.29
N GLU A 167 5.80 -13.21 31.08
CA GLU A 167 6.71 -12.89 29.97
C GLU A 167 6.41 -13.79 28.77
N ALA A 168 6.55 -13.23 27.57
CA ALA A 168 6.52 -13.95 26.30
C ALA A 168 7.72 -13.57 25.46
N ASP A 169 8.38 -14.57 24.86
CA ASP A 169 9.52 -14.40 23.98
C ASP A 169 9.06 -14.13 22.54
N ILE A 170 9.68 -13.13 21.91
CA ILE A 170 9.63 -12.86 20.47
C ILE A 170 10.99 -13.16 19.87
N THR A 171 11.02 -14.16 19.00
CA THR A 171 12.23 -14.52 18.25
C THR A 171 12.16 -13.96 16.85
N VAL A 172 13.19 -13.26 16.39
CA VAL A 172 13.32 -12.83 14.99
C VAL A 172 14.60 -13.41 14.40
N LYS A 173 14.47 -14.19 13.33
CA LYS A 173 15.58 -14.66 12.50
C LYS A 173 15.48 -13.99 11.13
N ALA A 174 16.31 -12.96 10.90
CA ALA A 174 16.33 -12.24 9.64
C ALA A 174 16.81 -13.15 8.50
N GLY A 175 16.24 -12.97 7.31
CA GLY A 175 16.72 -13.62 6.09
C GLY A 175 18.09 -13.09 5.63
N PRO A 176 18.66 -13.64 4.55
CA PRO A 176 20.02 -13.35 4.09
C PRO A 176 20.23 -11.91 3.56
N LYS A 177 19.14 -11.18 3.31
CA LYS A 177 19.20 -9.83 2.74
C LYS A 177 19.62 -8.80 3.78
N GLN A 178 20.77 -8.16 3.54
CA GLN A 178 21.37 -7.15 4.41
C GLN A 178 20.86 -5.73 4.15
N GLY A 179 21.06 -4.84 5.12
CA GLY A 179 20.81 -3.40 4.97
C GLY A 179 19.33 -2.98 4.91
N VAL A 180 18.40 -3.88 5.19
CA VAL A 180 16.94 -3.62 5.09
C VAL A 180 16.29 -3.44 6.46
N PRO A 181 15.35 -2.50 6.62
CA PRO A 181 14.52 -2.44 7.82
C PRO A 181 13.50 -3.59 7.83
N LEU A 182 13.15 -4.06 9.02
CA LEU A 182 12.07 -5.01 9.27
C LEU A 182 11.01 -4.33 10.15
N ASN A 183 9.76 -4.35 9.69
CA ASN A 183 8.59 -4.00 10.48
C ASN A 183 7.64 -5.19 10.42
N LYS A 184 7.29 -5.75 11.58
CA LYS A 184 6.50 -6.97 11.74
C LYS A 184 5.44 -6.77 12.81
N ARG A 185 4.40 -7.58 12.78
CA ARG A 185 3.34 -7.55 13.79
C ARG A 185 3.10 -8.94 14.37
N VAL A 186 3.02 -9.00 15.68
CA VAL A 186 2.56 -10.16 16.44
C VAL A 186 1.17 -9.86 16.98
N THR A 187 0.25 -10.80 16.78
CA THR A 187 -1.13 -10.73 17.28
C THR A 187 -1.33 -11.81 18.33
N TYR A 188 -1.68 -11.42 19.56
CA TYR A 188 -2.13 -12.32 20.60
C TYR A 188 -3.65 -12.42 20.58
N SER A 189 -4.18 -13.64 20.49
CA SER A 189 -5.62 -13.91 20.58
C SER A 189 -5.99 -14.32 22.00
N ILE A 190 -7.01 -13.68 22.54
CA ILE A 190 -7.51 -13.90 23.90
C ILE A 190 -8.83 -14.66 23.83
N GLU A 191 -8.99 -15.69 24.65
CA GLU A 191 -10.24 -16.44 24.74
C GLU A 191 -11.42 -15.53 25.14
N GLY A 192 -12.38 -15.37 24.23
CA GLY A 192 -13.55 -14.51 24.44
C GLY A 192 -13.24 -13.01 24.62
N GLY A 193 -12.02 -12.57 24.25
CA GLY A 193 -11.53 -11.20 24.45
C GLY A 193 -11.05 -10.52 23.17
N GLU A 194 -10.54 -9.29 23.31
CA GLU A 194 -10.00 -8.51 22.19
C GLU A 194 -8.62 -9.02 21.74
N LEU A 195 -8.23 -8.70 20.51
CA LEU A 195 -6.87 -8.97 20.02
C LEU A 195 -5.88 -7.95 20.58
N VAL A 196 -4.71 -8.42 21.02
CA VAL A 196 -3.61 -7.57 21.47
C VAL A 196 -2.50 -7.58 20.44
N PHE A 197 -2.08 -6.38 19.99
CA PHE A 197 -1.07 -6.23 18.95
C PHE A 197 0.26 -5.76 19.53
N LEU A 198 1.33 -6.38 19.04
CA LEU A 198 2.71 -5.97 19.29
C LEU A 198 3.37 -5.63 17.94
N SER A 199 3.91 -4.41 17.84
CA SER A 199 4.79 -4.03 16.74
C SER A 199 6.21 -4.51 17.02
N VAL A 200 6.87 -5.11 16.05
CA VAL A 200 8.26 -5.57 16.15
C VAL A 200 9.06 -4.88 15.04
N VAL A 201 10.05 -4.08 15.43
CA VAL A 201 10.89 -3.32 14.50
C VAL A 201 12.33 -3.79 14.60
N ALA A 202 13.06 -3.81 13.48
CA ALA A 202 14.47 -4.17 13.45
C ALA A 202 15.17 -3.60 12.22
N LYS A 203 16.49 -3.67 12.17
CA LYS A 203 17.28 -3.40 10.97
C LYS A 203 18.21 -4.56 10.71
N VAL A 204 18.23 -5.13 9.50
CA VAL A 204 19.24 -6.13 9.16
C VAL A 204 20.55 -5.38 8.86
N GLY A 205 21.61 -5.71 9.58
CA GLY A 205 22.91 -5.07 9.43
C GLY A 205 23.43 -5.20 8.00
N LEU A 206 24.14 -4.17 7.52
CA LEU A 206 24.92 -4.20 6.28
C LEU A 206 26.39 -4.32 6.67
N PHE A 207 26.97 -5.49 6.42
CA PHE A 207 28.35 -5.81 6.75
C PHE A 207 29.20 -5.94 5.50
N ILE A 208 28.64 -6.47 4.41
CA ILE A 208 29.26 -6.49 3.09
C ILE A 208 28.27 -6.00 2.04
N GLU A 209 28.64 -4.95 1.31
CA GLU A 209 27.93 -4.46 0.12
C GLU A 209 28.26 -5.35 -1.08
N LEU A 210 27.23 -5.83 -1.78
CA LEU A 210 27.32 -6.69 -2.96
C LEU A 210 26.85 -5.92 -4.20
N THR A 211 27.72 -5.73 -5.19
CA THR A 211 27.36 -5.02 -6.42
C THR A 211 27.82 -5.78 -7.65
N PRO A 212 26.92 -6.27 -8.52
CA PRO A 212 25.47 -6.20 -8.40
C PRO A 212 24.88 -7.34 -7.54
N GLU A 213 23.77 -7.10 -6.84
CA GLU A 213 22.98 -8.15 -6.17
C GLU A 213 22.23 -9.07 -7.16
N THR A 214 22.07 -8.61 -8.41
CA THR A 214 21.47 -9.37 -9.52
C THR A 214 22.25 -9.09 -10.79
N MET A 215 22.68 -10.14 -11.47
CA MET A 215 23.39 -10.04 -12.73
C MET A 215 22.67 -10.79 -13.85
N ARG A 216 22.92 -10.40 -15.08
CA ARG A 216 22.35 -11.05 -16.26
C ARG A 216 23.44 -11.88 -16.93
N ALA A 217 23.17 -13.16 -17.14
CA ALA A 217 24.05 -14.04 -17.91
C ALA A 217 24.02 -13.64 -19.39
N PRO A 218 25.13 -13.76 -20.12
CA PRO A 218 25.18 -13.54 -21.56
C PRO A 218 24.22 -14.51 -22.28
N ALA A 219 23.82 -14.14 -23.50
CA ALA A 219 22.98 -14.99 -24.32
C ALA A 219 23.67 -16.34 -24.60
N ASP A 220 22.85 -17.39 -24.75
CA ASP A 220 23.34 -18.78 -24.90
C ASP A 220 24.12 -18.97 -26.22
N ASP A 221 23.88 -18.14 -27.23
CA ASP A 221 24.51 -18.17 -28.55
C ASP A 221 25.84 -17.40 -28.64
N LEU A 222 26.23 -16.68 -27.57
CA LEU A 222 27.51 -15.99 -27.53
C LEU A 222 28.64 -16.96 -27.17
N ALA A 223 29.55 -17.22 -28.10
CA ALA A 223 30.61 -18.22 -27.96
C ALA A 223 31.66 -17.88 -26.89
N ALA A 224 32.03 -16.60 -26.74
CA ALA A 224 33.05 -16.13 -25.79
C ALA A 224 32.61 -14.82 -25.12
N PRO A 225 31.76 -14.88 -24.08
CA PRO A 225 31.32 -13.70 -23.35
C PRO A 225 32.37 -13.18 -22.37
N GLU A 226 32.40 -11.86 -22.17
CA GLU A 226 33.15 -11.25 -21.07
C GLU A 226 32.68 -11.78 -19.70
N PRO A 227 33.59 -12.03 -18.74
CA PRO A 227 33.21 -12.50 -17.41
C PRO A 227 32.27 -11.53 -16.70
N GLY A 228 31.32 -12.07 -15.92
CA GLY A 228 30.47 -11.23 -15.08
C GLY A 228 31.24 -10.79 -13.84
N GLU A 229 31.31 -9.50 -13.56
CA GLU A 229 32.01 -8.98 -12.37
C GLU A 229 31.05 -8.66 -11.22
N ILE A 230 31.43 -9.08 -10.02
CA ILE A 230 30.72 -8.82 -8.77
C ILE A 230 31.72 -8.22 -7.78
N THR A 231 31.45 -7.01 -7.30
CA THR A 231 32.23 -6.34 -6.27
C THR A 231 31.62 -6.61 -4.90
N LEU A 232 32.44 -7.04 -3.94
CA LEU A 232 32.09 -7.15 -2.53
C LEU A 232 32.92 -6.14 -1.75
N LYS A 233 32.27 -5.29 -0.95
CA LYS A 233 32.94 -4.25 -0.16
C LYS A 233 32.51 -4.32 1.30
N GLY A 234 33.46 -4.42 2.22
CA GLY A 234 33.22 -4.43 3.65
C GLY A 234 32.61 -3.10 4.10
N ALA A 235 31.34 -3.12 4.49
CA ALA A 235 30.58 -1.96 4.94
C ALA A 235 30.80 -1.69 6.44
N ASP A 236 31.21 -2.69 7.22
CA ASP A 236 31.51 -2.57 8.65
C ASP A 236 33.01 -2.40 8.96
N ALA A 237 33.82 -2.14 7.93
CA ALA A 237 35.28 -1.99 7.99
C ALA A 237 36.04 -3.24 8.46
N THR A 238 35.41 -4.42 8.47
CA THR A 238 36.09 -5.70 8.68
C THR A 238 36.65 -6.21 7.35
N ALA A 239 37.96 -6.48 7.30
CA ALA A 239 38.55 -7.16 6.15
C ALA A 239 38.19 -8.65 6.16
N PHE A 240 37.85 -9.19 4.99
CA PHE A 240 37.41 -10.58 4.83
C PHE A 240 38.05 -11.21 3.59
N ARG A 241 37.88 -12.51 3.41
CA ARG A 241 38.32 -13.29 2.26
C ARG A 241 37.10 -13.89 1.56
N ILE A 242 37.16 -13.98 0.23
CA ILE A 242 36.28 -14.87 -0.53
C ILE A 242 36.86 -16.28 -0.44
N ILE A 243 36.14 -17.20 0.20
CA ILE A 243 36.61 -18.57 0.41
C ILE A 243 36.05 -19.54 -0.63
N GLY A 244 35.03 -19.14 -1.39
CA GLY A 244 34.52 -19.92 -2.50
C GLY A 244 33.20 -19.39 -3.06
N SER A 245 32.62 -20.17 -3.96
CA SER A 245 31.26 -19.96 -4.45
C SER A 245 30.51 -21.28 -4.58
N ASP A 246 29.20 -21.24 -4.43
CA ASP A 246 28.30 -22.36 -4.71
C ASP A 246 27.18 -21.94 -5.69
N PRO A 247 27.07 -22.56 -6.87
CA PRO A 247 28.02 -23.54 -7.42
C PRO A 247 29.39 -22.91 -7.68
N ALA A 248 30.42 -23.74 -7.90
CA ALA A 248 31.81 -23.32 -8.13
C ALA A 248 32.03 -22.71 -9.54
N ILE A 249 31.24 -21.68 -9.85
CA ILE A 249 31.16 -20.98 -11.13
C ILE A 249 31.78 -19.58 -11.06
N ALA A 250 32.27 -19.16 -9.90
CA ALA A 250 32.85 -17.83 -9.71
C ALA A 250 34.15 -17.91 -8.92
N THR A 251 35.07 -17.00 -9.23
CA THR A 251 36.41 -16.97 -8.62
C THR A 251 36.77 -15.54 -8.26
N ALA A 252 37.33 -15.34 -7.08
CA ALA A 252 37.83 -14.02 -6.68
C ALA A 252 39.18 -13.72 -7.31
N ASP A 253 39.41 -12.45 -7.65
CA ASP A 253 40.68 -11.96 -8.19
C ASP A 253 41.82 -12.05 -7.17
N ASN A 254 41.46 -12.01 -5.89
CA ASN A 254 42.36 -12.24 -4.79
C ASN A 254 41.63 -13.01 -3.68
N ASN A 255 42.37 -13.81 -2.92
CA ASN A 255 41.88 -14.57 -1.76
C ASN A 255 42.52 -14.08 -0.44
N ALA A 256 43.20 -12.93 -0.48
CA ALA A 256 43.79 -12.29 0.68
C ALA A 256 42.69 -11.64 1.53
N SER A 257 42.96 -11.38 2.81
CA SER A 257 42.01 -10.60 3.63
C SER A 257 42.05 -9.14 3.18
N ALA A 258 40.93 -8.61 2.70
CA ALA A 258 40.82 -7.25 2.16
C ALA A 258 39.41 -6.67 2.41
N LEU A 259 39.29 -5.34 2.32
CA LEU A 259 38.01 -4.63 2.42
C LEU A 259 37.21 -4.64 1.11
N THR A 260 37.83 -5.03 0.00
CA THR A 260 37.17 -5.04 -1.31
C THR A 260 37.67 -6.21 -2.13
N HIS A 261 36.74 -6.91 -2.76
CA HIS A 261 36.99 -8.06 -3.62
C HIS A 261 36.22 -7.90 -4.92
N THR A 262 36.84 -8.30 -6.02
CA THR A 262 36.15 -8.53 -7.28
C THR A 262 36.08 -10.04 -7.51
N VAL A 263 34.87 -10.54 -7.75
CA VAL A 263 34.57 -11.93 -8.06
C VAL A 263 34.08 -12.01 -9.50
N ARG A 264 34.74 -12.84 -10.31
CA ARG A 264 34.40 -13.06 -11.72
C ARG A 264 33.65 -14.35 -11.91
N VAL A 265 32.51 -14.27 -12.58
CA VAL A 265 31.67 -15.41 -12.95
C VAL A 265 32.14 -15.99 -14.28
N ASP A 266 32.41 -17.29 -14.27
CA ASP A 266 32.73 -18.10 -15.44
C ASP A 266 31.44 -18.59 -16.09
N TRP A 267 31.06 -17.96 -17.19
CA TRP A 267 29.83 -18.26 -17.91
C TRP A 267 29.83 -19.65 -18.56
N THR A 268 30.99 -20.23 -18.84
CA THR A 268 31.10 -21.60 -19.35
C THR A 268 30.75 -22.57 -18.23
N LYS A 269 31.38 -22.43 -17.06
CA LYS A 269 31.03 -23.23 -15.88
C LYS A 269 29.58 -23.03 -15.44
N TRP A 270 29.05 -21.82 -15.56
CA TRP A 270 27.63 -21.55 -15.28
C TRP A 270 26.70 -22.32 -16.23
N ARG A 271 27.01 -22.37 -17.54
CA ARG A 271 26.25 -23.18 -18.51
C ARG A 271 26.35 -24.67 -18.18
N ASP A 272 27.54 -25.16 -17.85
CA ASP A 272 27.81 -26.57 -17.49
C ASP A 272 27.12 -26.97 -16.18
N ALA A 273 27.05 -26.04 -15.22
CA ALA A 273 26.28 -26.19 -13.97
C ALA A 273 24.76 -26.12 -14.16
N LYS A 274 24.27 -26.27 -15.40
CA LYS A 274 22.85 -26.22 -15.79
C LYS A 274 22.17 -24.88 -15.50
N ARG A 275 22.91 -23.78 -15.65
CA ARG A 275 22.39 -22.40 -15.62
C ARG A 275 21.68 -22.07 -14.30
N PRO A 276 22.37 -22.23 -13.15
CA PRO A 276 21.79 -21.95 -11.85
C PRO A 276 21.34 -20.49 -11.79
N SER A 277 20.14 -20.25 -11.27
CA SER A 277 19.62 -18.89 -11.08
C SER A 277 20.21 -18.21 -9.86
N LYS A 278 20.92 -18.93 -8.99
CA LYS A 278 21.54 -18.42 -7.76
C LYS A 278 23.02 -18.73 -7.77
N LEU A 279 23.82 -17.75 -7.34
CA LEU A 279 25.22 -17.88 -7.04
C LEU A 279 25.43 -17.43 -5.59
N SER A 280 25.82 -18.35 -4.73
CA SER A 280 26.27 -18.05 -3.38
C SER A 280 27.77 -17.75 -3.40
N ILE A 281 28.16 -16.60 -2.85
CA ILE A 281 29.54 -16.23 -2.59
C ILE A 281 29.79 -16.47 -1.11
N ILE A 282 30.78 -17.30 -0.81
CA ILE A 282 31.10 -17.72 0.55
C ILE A 282 32.28 -16.90 1.04
N THR A 283 32.18 -16.33 2.23
CA THR A 283 33.23 -15.50 2.83
C THR A 283 33.59 -15.98 4.24
N ASP A 284 34.76 -15.58 4.74
CA ASP A 284 35.13 -15.79 6.15
C ASP A 284 34.65 -14.65 7.07
N HIS A 285 33.82 -13.74 6.57
CA HIS A 285 33.32 -12.62 7.36
C HIS A 285 32.38 -13.13 8.47
N PRO A 286 32.64 -12.80 9.74
CA PRO A 286 31.96 -13.41 10.90
C PRO A 286 30.45 -13.15 10.95
N LYS A 287 29.97 -12.10 10.25
CA LYS A 287 28.55 -11.73 10.17
C LYS A 287 27.94 -11.93 8.78
N THR A 288 28.73 -12.42 7.83
CA THR A 288 28.31 -12.59 6.43
C THR A 288 29.03 -13.79 5.81
N PRO A 289 28.80 -15.01 6.34
CA PRO A 289 29.48 -16.20 5.84
C PRO A 289 29.07 -16.55 4.39
N GLU A 290 27.89 -16.12 3.97
CA GLU A 290 27.34 -16.38 2.65
C GLU A 290 26.53 -15.19 2.14
N MET A 291 26.61 -14.92 0.84
CA MET A 291 25.87 -13.87 0.15
C MET A 291 25.34 -14.39 -1.18
N GLN A 292 24.15 -13.99 -1.58
CA GLN A 292 23.52 -14.51 -2.80
C GLN A 292 23.46 -13.44 -3.89
N VAL A 293 23.93 -13.79 -5.08
CA VAL A 293 23.71 -13.07 -6.33
C VAL A 293 22.68 -13.84 -7.16
N LEU A 294 21.64 -13.14 -7.63
CA LEU A 294 20.67 -13.72 -8.56
C LEU A 294 21.20 -13.61 -9.99
N ILE A 295 21.31 -14.73 -10.70
CA ILE A 295 21.67 -14.76 -12.12
C ILE A 295 20.41 -14.94 -12.96
N ARG A 296 20.10 -13.94 -13.80
CA ARG A 296 18.98 -13.99 -14.76
C ARG A 296 19.49 -14.37 -16.14
N ARG A 297 18.77 -15.24 -16.85
CA ARG A 297 19.09 -15.62 -18.23
C ARG A 297 18.80 -14.47 -19.18
N SER A 298 19.68 -14.26 -20.16
CA SER A 298 19.36 -13.42 -21.32
C SER A 298 18.50 -14.18 -22.33
N PRO A 299 17.61 -13.49 -23.06
CA PRO A 299 17.04 -14.04 -24.28
C PRO A 299 18.16 -14.30 -25.33
N PRO A 300 17.94 -15.20 -26.31
CA PRO A 300 18.89 -15.43 -27.41
C PRO A 300 19.17 -14.13 -28.18
N SER A 301 20.39 -13.96 -28.69
CA SER A 301 20.80 -12.75 -29.39
C SER A 301 20.12 -12.69 -30.76
N VAL A 302 19.16 -11.80 -30.94
CA VAL A 302 18.67 -11.48 -32.29
C VAL A 302 19.72 -10.59 -32.94
N THR A 303 20.48 -11.12 -33.89
CA THR A 303 21.40 -10.31 -34.70
C THR A 303 20.57 -9.57 -35.76
N PRO A 304 20.46 -8.23 -35.75
CA PRO A 304 19.81 -7.51 -36.83
C PRO A 304 20.74 -7.50 -38.05
N THR A 305 20.25 -8.01 -39.18
CA THR A 305 20.91 -7.87 -40.48
C THR A 305 20.91 -6.40 -40.87
N VAL A 306 22.08 -5.75 -40.80
CA VAL A 306 22.27 -4.35 -41.21
C VAL A 306 22.37 -4.27 -42.73
N THR A 307 21.39 -3.66 -43.37
CA THR A 307 21.48 -3.15 -44.75
C THR A 307 22.17 -1.77 -44.72
N PRO A 308 23.09 -1.43 -45.65
CA PRO A 308 23.81 -0.15 -45.57
C PRO A 308 22.88 1.04 -45.85
N PRO A 309 23.09 2.20 -45.19
CA PRO A 309 22.18 3.34 -45.32
C PRO A 309 22.46 4.14 -46.59
N VAL A 310 21.38 4.59 -47.23
CA VAL A 310 21.38 5.57 -48.32
C VAL A 310 21.61 6.97 -47.73
N THR A 311 22.56 7.72 -48.30
CA THR A 311 22.97 9.06 -47.89
C THR A 311 21.93 10.14 -48.28
N PRO A 312 21.42 10.97 -47.34
CA PRO A 312 20.70 12.20 -47.65
C PRO A 312 21.64 13.43 -47.68
N PRO A 313 21.24 14.56 -48.32
CA PRO A 313 22.16 15.63 -48.71
C PRO A 313 22.57 16.55 -47.55
N VAL A 314 23.80 17.07 -47.66
CA VAL A 314 24.45 17.98 -46.72
C VAL A 314 23.78 19.37 -46.76
N ILE A 315 23.35 19.86 -45.60
CA ILE A 315 23.03 21.28 -45.37
C ILE A 315 24.00 21.79 -44.28
N ALA A 316 24.66 22.91 -44.59
CA ALA A 316 25.70 23.54 -43.77
C ALA A 316 25.16 24.15 -42.46
N PRO A 317 26.00 24.28 -41.41
CA PRO A 317 25.57 24.74 -40.10
C PRO A 317 25.56 26.28 -40.02
N THR A 318 24.40 26.86 -39.69
CA THR A 318 24.30 28.27 -39.29
C THR A 318 24.01 28.35 -37.78
N GLN A 319 24.79 29.20 -37.12
CA GLN A 319 24.90 29.37 -35.67
C GLN A 319 23.57 29.58 -34.95
N ILE A 320 23.34 28.82 -33.87
CA ILE A 320 22.43 29.17 -32.78
C ILE A 320 23.26 29.20 -31.50
N GLY A 321 23.22 30.37 -30.84
CA GLY A 321 24.05 30.72 -29.70
C GLY A 321 23.81 29.87 -28.47
N SER A 322 24.88 29.72 -27.71
CA SER A 322 24.92 29.07 -26.40
C SER A 322 24.01 29.79 -25.40
N ALA A 323 22.84 29.22 -25.11
CA ALA A 323 22.11 29.53 -23.89
C ALA A 323 22.67 28.66 -22.76
N ARG A 324 23.42 29.31 -21.87
CA ARG A 324 24.06 28.74 -20.67
C ARG A 324 22.97 28.20 -19.73
N LEU A 325 23.12 26.96 -19.27
CA LEU A 325 22.36 26.44 -18.12
C LEU A 325 22.54 27.40 -16.91
N PRO A 326 21.48 27.78 -16.19
CA PRO A 326 21.64 28.60 -14.99
C PRO A 326 22.40 27.78 -13.95
N VAL A 327 23.54 28.35 -13.53
CA VAL A 327 24.28 27.95 -12.34
C VAL A 327 23.32 27.93 -11.16
N ALA A 328 23.37 26.87 -10.35
CA ALA A 328 22.68 26.78 -9.08
C ALA A 328 23.06 27.98 -8.19
N SER A 329 22.24 29.02 -8.24
CA SER A 329 22.29 30.10 -7.27
C SER A 329 21.88 29.51 -5.93
N GLN A 330 22.77 29.70 -4.96
CA GLN A 330 22.58 29.36 -3.55
C GLN A 330 21.15 29.67 -3.13
N THR A 331 20.46 28.63 -2.64
CA THR A 331 19.13 28.75 -2.04
C THR A 331 19.21 29.85 -0.97
N PRO A 332 18.36 30.90 -1.00
CA PRO A 332 18.24 31.74 0.17
C PRO A 332 17.77 30.85 1.34
N PRO A 333 18.29 31.05 2.56
CA PRO A 333 17.86 30.26 3.71
C PRO A 333 16.35 30.39 3.82
N PHE A 334 15.68 29.25 3.92
CA PHE A 334 14.26 29.15 4.24
C PHE A 334 14.03 30.04 5.47
N THR A 335 13.40 31.20 5.28
CA THR A 335 12.94 32.01 6.41
C THR A 335 12.04 31.13 7.23
N ALA A 336 12.44 30.88 8.48
CA ALA A 336 11.67 30.16 9.47
C ALA A 336 10.40 30.95 9.80
N ASN A 337 9.39 30.88 8.93
CA ASN A 337 8.07 31.41 9.20
C ASN A 337 7.18 30.27 9.68
N GLN A 338 6.94 30.33 11.00
CA GLN A 338 6.01 29.56 11.82
C GLN A 338 6.11 28.03 11.69
N ARG A 339 6.53 27.40 12.80
CA ARG A 339 6.22 25.99 13.11
C ARG A 339 4.70 25.83 13.21
N VAL A 340 4.01 25.72 12.07
CA VAL A 340 2.71 25.08 12.01
C VAL A 340 2.97 23.61 12.31
N LYS A 341 2.39 23.08 13.40
CA LYS A 341 2.48 21.64 13.68
C LYS A 341 1.94 20.91 12.43
N PRO A 342 2.69 19.95 11.86
CA PRO A 342 2.21 19.20 10.70
C PRO A 342 0.86 18.58 11.05
N ARG A 343 -0.08 18.62 10.10
CA ARG A 343 -1.43 18.10 10.31
C ARG A 343 -1.32 16.58 10.50
N GLN A 344 -1.48 16.11 11.73
CA GLN A 344 -1.40 14.69 12.05
C GLN A 344 -2.76 14.01 11.82
N TYR A 345 -2.78 12.96 11.01
CA TYR A 345 -3.92 12.06 10.93
C TYR A 345 -4.13 11.35 12.26
N LYS A 346 -5.37 11.42 12.77
CA LYS A 346 -5.79 10.70 13.96
C LYS A 346 -6.62 9.51 13.55
N ILE A 347 -6.19 8.32 13.98
CA ILE A 347 -6.98 7.09 13.84
C ILE A 347 -8.27 7.26 14.67
N VAL A 348 -9.41 7.08 14.01
CA VAL A 348 -10.72 7.01 14.64
C VAL A 348 -11.40 5.79 14.05
N LEU A 349 -11.66 4.79 14.88
CA LEU A 349 -12.32 3.56 14.44
C LEU A 349 -13.79 3.85 14.09
N PRO A 350 -14.35 3.18 13.06
CA PRO A 350 -15.78 3.23 12.80
C PRO A 350 -16.55 2.64 13.98
N THR A 351 -17.78 3.10 14.21
CA THR A 351 -18.65 2.53 15.26
C THR A 351 -19.59 1.44 14.72
N VAL A 352 -19.66 1.29 13.40
CA VAL A 352 -20.38 0.21 12.71
C VAL A 352 -19.37 -0.61 11.93
N TYR A 353 -19.23 -1.88 12.30
CA TYR A 353 -18.33 -2.87 11.73
C TYR A 353 -18.87 -4.28 12.06
N PRO A 354 -18.48 -5.35 11.34
CA PRO A 354 -18.86 -6.71 11.70
C PRO A 354 -18.49 -7.05 13.15
N GLY A 355 -19.48 -7.44 13.95
CA GLY A 355 -19.37 -7.71 15.38
C GLY A 355 -19.79 -6.54 16.28
N ALA A 356 -19.98 -5.33 15.73
CA ALA A 356 -20.49 -4.19 16.49
C ALA A 356 -21.99 -4.36 16.81
N THR A 357 -22.40 -3.93 18.00
CA THR A 357 -23.81 -3.79 18.36
C THR A 357 -24.34 -2.44 17.90
N VAL A 358 -25.50 -2.45 17.24
CA VAL A 358 -26.21 -1.28 16.75
C VAL A 358 -27.66 -1.29 17.22
N ALA A 359 -28.25 -0.11 17.40
CA ALA A 359 -29.68 0.03 17.60
C ALA A 359 -30.44 -0.26 16.29
N PHE A 360 -31.73 -0.59 16.39
CA PHE A 360 -32.57 -0.70 15.21
C PHE A 360 -32.58 0.65 14.48
N PRO A 361 -32.30 0.71 13.16
CA PRO A 361 -32.21 1.97 12.46
C PRO A 361 -33.57 2.69 12.49
N PRO A 362 -33.59 4.01 12.72
CA PRO A 362 -34.82 4.78 12.68
C PRO A 362 -35.36 4.86 11.26
N LEU A 363 -36.39 4.06 10.97
CA LEU A 363 -37.10 4.07 9.68
C LEU A 363 -38.28 5.06 9.71
N GLY A 364 -38.70 5.55 8.56
CA GLY A 364 -39.90 6.37 8.39
C GLY A 364 -41.15 5.52 8.10
N THR A 365 -41.96 6.00 7.16
CA THR A 365 -43.13 5.29 6.64
C THR A 365 -42.70 4.04 5.86
N PHE A 366 -43.41 2.93 6.06
CA PHE A 366 -43.32 1.77 5.17
C PHE A 366 -44.30 1.97 4.03
N VAL A 367 -43.80 2.17 2.82
CA VAL A 367 -44.61 2.32 1.61
C VAL A 367 -45.05 0.97 1.03
N GLN A 368 -44.34 -0.10 1.41
CA GLN A 368 -44.66 -1.48 1.09
C GLN A 368 -44.22 -2.41 2.23
N GLY A 369 -44.94 -3.51 2.43
CA GLY A 369 -44.62 -4.54 3.41
C GLY A 369 -45.06 -4.19 4.83
N SER A 370 -44.51 -4.90 5.81
CA SER A 370 -44.92 -4.76 7.22
C SER A 370 -43.96 -3.87 8.00
N GLU A 371 -44.51 -3.00 8.84
CA GLU A 371 -43.73 -2.09 9.67
C GLU A 371 -42.84 -2.83 10.69
N ARG A 372 -41.63 -2.32 10.89
CA ARG A 372 -40.66 -2.80 11.89
C ARG A 372 -40.01 -1.63 12.62
N ARG A 373 -39.89 -1.77 13.95
CA ARG A 373 -39.32 -0.75 14.84
C ARG A 373 -38.26 -1.28 15.81
N ALA A 374 -38.05 -2.60 15.85
CA ALA A 374 -37.08 -3.26 16.72
C ALA A 374 -36.64 -4.60 16.11
N PHE A 375 -35.50 -5.11 16.56
CA PHE A 375 -35.02 -6.45 16.21
C PHE A 375 -35.83 -7.52 16.94
N ALA A 376 -36.37 -8.48 16.21
CA ALA A 376 -36.93 -9.70 16.79
C ALA A 376 -35.80 -10.70 17.15
N PRO A 377 -35.86 -11.40 18.30
CA PRO A 377 -34.83 -12.36 18.72
C PRO A 377 -34.56 -13.43 17.66
N GLY A 378 -33.28 -13.67 17.37
CA GLY A 378 -32.82 -14.69 16.42
C GLY A 378 -33.07 -14.36 14.95
N LYS A 379 -33.84 -13.31 14.64
CA LYS A 379 -34.18 -12.93 13.27
C LYS A 379 -33.03 -12.17 12.61
N ILE A 380 -32.76 -12.49 11.35
CA ILE A 380 -31.74 -11.83 10.54
C ILE A 380 -32.42 -10.76 9.69
N TYR A 381 -32.03 -9.51 9.87
CA TYR A 381 -32.49 -8.37 9.08
C TYR A 381 -31.46 -8.02 8.02
N VAL A 382 -31.91 -7.76 6.80
CA VAL A 382 -31.10 -7.17 5.73
C VAL A 382 -31.67 -5.80 5.41
N PHE A 383 -30.94 -4.74 5.75
CA PHE A 383 -31.29 -3.39 5.32
C PHE A 383 -30.57 -3.07 4.02
N GLU A 384 -31.31 -2.90 2.94
CA GLU A 384 -30.78 -2.43 1.67
C GLU A 384 -30.94 -0.92 1.57
N PHE A 385 -29.85 -0.18 1.48
CA PHE A 385 -29.90 1.22 1.11
C PHE A 385 -29.83 1.38 -0.40
N PHE A 386 -30.83 2.05 -0.98
CA PHE A 386 -30.91 2.31 -2.42
C PHE A 386 -31.52 3.69 -2.71
N SER A 387 -31.52 4.08 -3.98
CA SER A 387 -32.34 5.20 -4.50
C SER A 387 -32.96 4.79 -5.83
N THR A 388 -34.19 5.22 -6.08
CA THR A 388 -34.97 5.05 -7.31
C THR A 388 -34.32 5.71 -8.53
N THR A 389 -33.41 6.67 -8.31
CA THR A 389 -32.68 7.38 -9.39
C THR A 389 -31.23 6.91 -9.56
N CYS A 390 -30.82 5.90 -8.81
CA CYS A 390 -29.45 5.38 -8.80
C CYS A 390 -29.29 4.27 -9.85
N SER A 391 -28.50 4.54 -10.91
CA SER A 391 -28.25 3.57 -11.98
C SER A 391 -27.64 2.25 -11.49
N HIS A 392 -26.68 2.32 -10.56
CA HIS A 392 -26.09 1.10 -9.97
C HIS A 392 -27.09 0.29 -9.14
N CYS A 393 -28.10 0.95 -8.57
CA CYS A 393 -29.15 0.30 -7.82
C CYS A 393 -30.10 -0.44 -8.78
N ALA A 394 -30.44 0.19 -9.92
CA ALA A 394 -31.19 -0.46 -10.99
C ALA A 394 -30.43 -1.66 -11.59
N GLU A 395 -29.11 -1.54 -11.80
CA GLU A 395 -28.26 -2.64 -12.26
C GLU A 395 -28.22 -3.83 -11.29
N ALA A 396 -28.25 -3.56 -9.98
CA ALA A 396 -28.21 -4.60 -8.94
C ALA A 396 -29.59 -5.21 -8.62
N ALA A 397 -30.70 -4.57 -9.02
CA ALA A 397 -32.05 -4.98 -8.63
C ALA A 397 -32.38 -6.46 -8.92
N PRO A 398 -32.03 -7.04 -10.09
CA PRO A 398 -32.29 -8.47 -10.34
C PRO A 398 -31.51 -9.40 -9.39
N LEU A 399 -30.32 -8.99 -8.96
CA LEU A 399 -29.54 -9.75 -7.98
C LEU A 399 -30.16 -9.64 -6.58
N VAL A 400 -30.66 -8.46 -6.21
CA VAL A 400 -31.37 -8.26 -4.94
C VAL A 400 -32.62 -9.13 -4.90
N GLU A 401 -33.41 -9.16 -5.97
CA GLU A 401 -34.60 -10.01 -6.09
C GLU A 401 -34.26 -11.50 -5.91
N ALA A 402 -33.23 -11.99 -6.59
CA ALA A 402 -32.78 -13.38 -6.45
C ALA A 402 -32.36 -13.71 -5.01
N LEU A 403 -31.67 -12.79 -4.32
CA LEU A 403 -31.30 -12.96 -2.91
C LEU A 403 -32.53 -12.94 -1.99
N VAL A 404 -33.51 -12.08 -2.27
CA VAL A 404 -34.78 -12.03 -1.53
C VAL A 404 -35.53 -13.35 -1.70
N GLU A 405 -35.70 -13.84 -2.92
CA GLU A 405 -36.37 -15.12 -3.19
C GLU A 405 -35.68 -16.28 -2.47
N GLN A 406 -34.35 -16.37 -2.62
CA GLN A 406 -33.54 -17.45 -2.05
C GLN A 406 -33.54 -17.46 -0.51
N PHE A 407 -33.46 -16.30 0.15
CA PHE A 407 -33.22 -16.22 1.60
C PHE A 407 -34.46 -15.83 2.42
N SER A 408 -35.55 -15.40 1.78
CA SER A 408 -36.83 -15.10 2.48
C SER A 408 -37.76 -16.32 2.59
N SER A 409 -37.61 -17.33 1.73
CA SER A 409 -38.52 -18.48 1.64
C SER A 409 -37.87 -19.79 2.13
N GLY A 410 -37.97 -20.08 3.44
CA GLY A 410 -37.41 -21.32 4.01
C GLY A 410 -37.88 -21.68 5.42
N ILE A 411 -38.19 -22.97 5.61
CA ILE A 411 -38.94 -23.65 6.69
C ILE A 411 -38.29 -23.61 8.10
N ASN A 412 -37.25 -22.82 8.33
CA ASN A 412 -36.63 -22.70 9.65
C ASN A 412 -36.78 -21.27 10.16
N GLU A 413 -36.99 -21.11 11.47
CA GLU A 413 -37.21 -19.86 12.23
C GLU A 413 -36.04 -18.84 12.15
N LYS A 414 -35.22 -18.88 11.08
CA LYS A 414 -34.05 -18.06 10.77
C LYS A 414 -34.15 -17.37 9.39
N ALA A 415 -35.35 -17.15 8.87
CA ALA A 415 -35.56 -16.48 7.58
C ALA A 415 -35.03 -15.03 7.61
N PHE A 416 -34.35 -14.63 6.54
CA PHE A 416 -33.86 -13.27 6.38
C PHE A 416 -35.06 -12.35 6.12
N GLU A 417 -35.13 -11.21 6.81
CA GLU A 417 -36.12 -10.16 6.56
C GLU A 417 -35.45 -8.99 5.86
N PHE A 418 -35.76 -8.86 4.57
CA PHE A 418 -35.28 -7.75 3.74
C PHE A 418 -36.16 -6.51 3.92
N ILE A 419 -35.50 -5.38 4.14
CA ILE A 419 -36.11 -4.06 4.22
C ILE A 419 -35.27 -3.12 3.35
N SER A 420 -35.81 -2.68 2.22
CA SER A 420 -35.17 -1.63 1.44
C SER A 420 -35.49 -0.27 2.03
N VAL A 421 -34.49 0.61 2.02
CA VAL A 421 -34.44 1.88 2.72
C VAL A 421 -33.99 2.93 1.72
N THR A 422 -34.84 3.93 1.47
CA THR A 422 -34.54 5.02 0.53
C THR A 422 -34.84 6.37 1.14
N ALA A 423 -33.97 7.36 0.90
CA ALA A 423 -34.19 8.75 1.30
C ALA A 423 -34.91 9.58 0.21
N ASP A 424 -35.37 8.94 -0.86
CA ASP A 424 -36.14 9.59 -1.92
C ASP A 424 -37.51 10.08 -1.40
N ASP A 425 -38.13 10.98 -2.17
CA ASP A 425 -39.47 11.49 -1.87
C ASP A 425 -40.51 10.36 -1.83
N GLU A 426 -41.30 10.30 -0.74
CA GLU A 426 -42.25 9.20 -0.51
C GLU A 426 -43.24 9.04 -1.67
N SER A 427 -43.77 10.14 -2.22
CA SER A 427 -44.75 10.08 -3.32
C SER A 427 -44.12 9.46 -4.56
N LYS A 428 -42.88 9.83 -4.88
CA LYS A 428 -42.14 9.26 -6.01
C LYS A 428 -41.83 7.78 -5.82
N VAL A 429 -41.50 7.35 -4.61
CA VAL A 429 -41.26 5.93 -4.33
C VAL A 429 -42.55 5.12 -4.50
N ARG A 430 -43.70 5.67 -4.08
CA ARG A 430 -45.01 5.02 -4.28
C ARG A 430 -45.35 4.89 -5.77
N GLU A 431 -45.12 5.94 -6.55
CA GLU A 431 -45.29 5.90 -8.01
C GLU A 431 -44.37 4.86 -8.65
N TRP A 432 -43.09 4.87 -8.27
CA TRP A 432 -42.09 3.92 -8.76
C TRP A 432 -42.47 2.45 -8.49
N LEU A 433 -43.00 2.15 -7.29
CA LEU A 433 -43.48 0.80 -6.93
C LEU A 433 -44.72 0.34 -7.71
N LEU A 434 -45.51 1.26 -8.28
CA LEU A 434 -46.69 0.92 -9.08
C LEU A 434 -46.33 0.57 -10.53
N GLU A 435 -45.14 0.91 -10.99
CA GLU A 435 -44.68 0.52 -12.32
C GLU A 435 -44.59 -1.01 -12.41
N PRO A 436 -45.12 -1.65 -13.48
CA PRO A 436 -45.22 -3.10 -13.56
C PRO A 436 -43.91 -3.86 -13.30
N ALA A 437 -42.78 -3.34 -13.82
CA ALA A 437 -41.47 -3.94 -13.62
C ALA A 437 -41.10 -4.01 -12.12
N HIS A 438 -41.28 -2.91 -11.38
CA HIS A 438 -40.92 -2.85 -9.96
C HIS A 438 -41.95 -3.55 -9.08
N ALA A 439 -43.24 -3.48 -9.43
CA ALA A 439 -44.31 -4.19 -8.74
C ALA A 439 -44.10 -5.71 -8.78
N GLU A 440 -43.53 -6.24 -9.87
CA GLU A 440 -43.15 -7.65 -9.99
C GLU A 440 -41.88 -7.99 -9.19
N GLN A 441 -40.85 -7.15 -9.26
CA GLN A 441 -39.52 -7.46 -8.70
C GLN A 441 -39.37 -7.18 -7.20
N VAL A 442 -39.98 -6.11 -6.70
CA VAL A 442 -39.83 -5.66 -5.31
C VAL A 442 -40.97 -6.26 -4.49
N LYS A 443 -40.73 -7.39 -3.84
CA LYS A 443 -41.75 -8.10 -3.01
C LYS A 443 -41.56 -7.91 -1.51
N HIS A 444 -40.39 -7.48 -1.08
CA HIS A 444 -40.04 -7.25 0.33
C HIS A 444 -40.49 -5.86 0.82
N SER A 445 -40.21 -5.56 2.09
CA SER A 445 -40.63 -4.30 2.70
C SER A 445 -39.79 -3.14 2.19
N VAL A 446 -40.42 -1.97 2.00
CA VAL A 446 -39.76 -0.74 1.57
C VAL A 446 -40.13 0.39 2.53
N ALA A 447 -39.11 1.03 3.11
CA ALA A 447 -39.24 2.09 4.09
C ALA A 447 -38.55 3.38 3.63
N ILE A 448 -39.15 4.52 3.97
CA ILE A 448 -38.58 5.85 3.72
C ILE A 448 -37.61 6.22 4.82
N ASP A 449 -36.41 6.70 4.48
CA ASP A 449 -35.42 7.21 5.41
C ASP A 449 -35.52 8.73 5.57
N VAL A 450 -36.52 9.15 6.33
CA VAL A 450 -36.82 10.57 6.55
C VAL A 450 -35.64 11.29 7.21
N GLY A 451 -35.00 12.18 6.45
CA GLY A 451 -33.84 12.95 6.91
C GLY A 451 -32.53 12.13 6.98
N SER A 452 -32.48 11.01 6.26
CA SER A 452 -31.33 10.09 6.18
C SER A 452 -30.88 9.56 7.55
N LYS A 453 -31.84 9.34 8.46
CA LYS A 453 -31.54 8.92 9.84
C LYS A 453 -31.06 7.46 9.91
N ALA A 454 -31.65 6.55 9.12
CA ALA A 454 -31.18 5.17 9.02
C ALA A 454 -29.78 5.13 8.39
N GLN A 455 -29.53 5.94 7.36
CA GLN A 455 -28.19 6.09 6.78
C GLN A 455 -27.18 6.61 7.83
N LYS A 456 -27.53 7.65 8.59
CA LYS A 456 -26.70 8.17 9.67
C LYS A 456 -26.43 7.15 10.78
N ALA A 457 -27.36 6.23 11.00
CA ALA A 457 -27.23 5.18 12.01
C ALA A 457 -26.34 4.02 11.54
N LEU A 458 -26.41 3.63 10.27
CA LEU A 458 -25.74 2.43 9.75
C LEU A 458 -24.61 2.72 8.77
N GLN A 459 -24.79 3.60 7.78
CA GLN A 459 -23.80 3.86 6.74
C GLN A 459 -22.71 4.85 7.17
N ASP A 460 -23.10 6.05 7.61
CA ASP A 460 -22.17 7.14 7.92
C ASP A 460 -21.06 6.71 8.90
N PRO A 461 -21.33 5.90 9.96
CA PRO A 461 -20.30 5.49 10.90
C PRO A 461 -19.31 4.44 10.34
N THR A 462 -19.55 3.91 9.13
CA THR A 462 -18.57 3.10 8.37
C THR A 462 -17.59 3.95 7.56
N TYR A 463 -17.78 5.29 7.55
CA TYR A 463 -17.09 6.27 6.72
C TYR A 463 -17.27 6.11 5.21
N GLN A 464 -18.20 5.23 4.81
CA GLN A 464 -18.58 4.98 3.43
C GLN A 464 -20.09 5.11 3.33
N VAL A 465 -20.56 5.94 2.40
CA VAL A 465 -21.98 6.07 2.07
C VAL A 465 -22.10 5.74 0.59
N LEU A 466 -22.67 4.58 0.29
CA LEU A 466 -22.66 3.98 -1.04
C LEU A 466 -24.00 3.26 -1.22
N ASN A 467 -24.60 3.38 -2.40
CA ASN A 467 -25.81 2.66 -2.77
C ASN A 467 -25.56 1.95 -4.12
N PRO A 468 -26.06 0.71 -4.32
CA PRO A 468 -26.80 -0.10 -3.35
C PRO A 468 -25.86 -0.72 -2.30
N ARG A 469 -26.36 -0.90 -1.08
CA ARG A 469 -25.58 -1.52 0.00
C ARG A 469 -26.44 -2.19 1.05
N PHE A 470 -26.05 -3.40 1.43
CA PHE A 470 -26.69 -4.17 2.49
C PHE A 470 -26.02 -3.99 3.84
N PHE A 471 -26.82 -4.06 4.90
CA PHE A 471 -26.41 -4.33 6.28
C PHE A 471 -27.18 -5.54 6.81
N VAL A 472 -26.44 -6.59 7.19
CA VAL A 472 -27.01 -7.83 7.72
C VAL A 472 -26.83 -7.83 9.23
N ILE A 473 -27.93 -7.86 9.97
CA ILE A 473 -27.94 -7.68 11.42
C ILE A 473 -28.80 -8.76 12.07
N ARG A 474 -28.31 -9.37 13.16
CA ARG A 474 -29.07 -10.31 13.99
C ARG A 474 -28.88 -9.93 15.45
N ASP A 475 -29.99 -9.80 16.17
CA ASP A 475 -29.98 -9.41 17.60
C ASP A 475 -29.18 -8.11 17.86
N GLY A 476 -29.27 -7.15 16.93
CA GLY A 476 -28.52 -5.90 16.98
C GLY A 476 -27.03 -6.03 16.67
N VAL A 477 -26.50 -7.23 16.42
CA VAL A 477 -25.10 -7.44 16.03
C VAL A 477 -24.98 -7.40 14.51
N VAL A 478 -24.11 -6.53 14.01
CA VAL A 478 -23.78 -6.46 12.58
C VAL A 478 -23.01 -7.71 12.19
N LEU A 479 -23.57 -8.53 11.31
CA LEU A 479 -22.92 -9.73 10.81
C LEU A 479 -22.03 -9.42 9.61
N TRP A 480 -22.53 -8.58 8.69
CA TRP A 480 -21.83 -8.22 7.45
C TRP A 480 -22.46 -6.95 6.83
N TYR A 481 -21.71 -6.23 6.01
CA TYR A 481 -22.26 -5.22 5.10
C TYR A 481 -21.45 -5.17 3.80
N GLY A 482 -22.08 -4.76 2.71
CA GLY A 482 -21.41 -4.71 1.41
C GLY A 482 -22.35 -4.48 0.24
N HIS A 483 -21.79 -4.47 -0.95
CA HIS A 483 -22.56 -4.38 -2.19
C HIS A 483 -23.26 -5.74 -2.47
N PRO A 484 -24.46 -5.77 -3.09
CA PRO A 484 -25.19 -7.00 -3.34
C PRO A 484 -24.41 -8.10 -4.08
N ASP A 485 -23.48 -7.74 -4.98
CA ASP A 485 -22.61 -8.67 -5.71
C ASP A 485 -21.72 -9.56 -4.83
N ALA A 486 -21.40 -9.10 -3.61
CA ALA A 486 -20.59 -9.81 -2.64
C ALA A 486 -21.41 -10.53 -1.57
N ALA A 487 -22.74 -10.51 -1.66
CA ALA A 487 -23.63 -10.95 -0.57
C ALA A 487 -23.90 -12.46 -0.53
N ALA A 488 -23.84 -13.15 -1.67
CA ALA A 488 -24.29 -14.54 -1.78
C ALA A 488 -23.57 -15.50 -0.82
N GLU A 489 -22.23 -15.44 -0.76
CA GLU A 489 -21.43 -16.30 0.13
C GLU A 489 -21.65 -15.97 1.62
N PRO A 490 -21.54 -14.70 2.06
CA PRO A 490 -21.89 -14.33 3.44
C PRO A 490 -23.30 -14.77 3.84
N PHE A 491 -24.30 -14.59 2.97
CA PHE A 491 -25.68 -14.95 3.28
C PHE A 491 -25.84 -16.47 3.45
N ALA A 492 -25.22 -17.26 2.57
CA ALA A 492 -25.21 -18.72 2.68
C ALA A 492 -24.56 -19.20 3.99
N GLN A 493 -23.41 -18.62 4.37
CA GLN A 493 -22.72 -18.98 5.61
C GLN A 493 -23.51 -18.54 6.87
N ILE A 494 -24.16 -17.36 6.83
CA ILE A 494 -25.02 -16.87 7.91
C ILE A 494 -26.23 -17.79 8.07
N ALA A 495 -26.89 -18.17 6.97
CA ALA A 495 -28.02 -19.10 6.97
C ALA A 495 -27.62 -20.48 7.52
N ALA A 496 -26.43 -20.96 7.16
CA ALA A 496 -25.86 -22.21 7.66
C ALA A 496 -25.37 -22.13 9.12
N GLY A 497 -25.31 -20.92 9.72
CA GLY A 497 -24.79 -20.72 11.08
C GLY A 497 -23.27 -20.87 11.19
N THR A 498 -22.54 -20.82 10.07
CA THR A 498 -21.07 -20.95 10.02
C THR A 498 -20.35 -19.60 9.95
N TRP A 499 -21.08 -18.51 9.72
CA TRP A 499 -20.52 -17.17 9.64
C TRP A 499 -20.07 -16.63 11.00
N ASN A 500 -18.84 -16.11 11.06
CA ASN A 500 -18.30 -15.39 12.20
C ASN A 500 -17.94 -13.95 11.79
N PRO A 501 -18.61 -12.90 12.31
CA PRO A 501 -18.27 -11.52 11.96
C PRO A 501 -16.83 -11.11 12.34
N ASP A 502 -16.24 -11.74 13.37
CA ASP A 502 -14.87 -11.43 13.78
C ASP A 502 -13.82 -11.83 12.72
N SER A 503 -14.14 -12.80 11.84
CA SER A 503 -13.21 -13.25 10.80
C SER A 503 -12.98 -12.20 9.71
N VAL A 504 -13.92 -11.26 9.53
CA VAL A 504 -13.85 -10.19 8.52
C VAL A 504 -13.62 -8.81 9.14
N LYS A 505 -13.72 -8.68 10.47
CA LYS A 505 -13.64 -7.41 11.20
C LYS A 505 -12.39 -6.59 10.85
N ALA A 506 -11.21 -7.21 10.82
CA ALA A 506 -9.95 -6.50 10.58
C ALA A 506 -9.92 -5.82 9.20
N GLU A 507 -10.36 -6.51 8.15
CA GLU A 507 -10.42 -5.95 6.80
C GLU A 507 -11.41 -4.77 6.74
N PHE A 508 -12.56 -4.91 7.39
CA PHE A 508 -13.60 -3.88 7.41
C PHE A 508 -13.14 -2.61 8.15
N LEU A 509 -12.42 -2.76 9.26
CA LEU A 509 -11.79 -1.65 9.98
C LEU A 509 -10.75 -0.94 9.11
N ASP A 510 -9.86 -1.69 8.46
CA ASP A 510 -8.85 -1.13 7.54
C ASP A 510 -9.51 -0.37 6.39
N ASN A 511 -10.54 -0.94 5.76
CA ASN A 511 -11.28 -0.31 4.67
C ASN A 511 -12.00 0.98 5.13
N ALA A 512 -12.57 0.99 6.34
CA ALA A 512 -13.19 2.18 6.91
C ALA A 512 -12.17 3.29 7.20
N LEU A 513 -11.01 2.95 7.77
CA LEU A 513 -9.93 3.93 8.03
C LEU A 513 -9.41 4.54 6.73
N VAL A 514 -9.23 3.71 5.68
CA VAL A 514 -8.87 4.20 4.34
C VAL A 514 -9.94 5.12 3.77
N ALA A 515 -11.22 4.75 3.87
CA ALA A 515 -12.32 5.59 3.38
C ALA A 515 -12.34 6.95 4.10
N ARG A 516 -12.19 6.95 5.42
CA ARG A 516 -12.06 8.18 6.21
C ARG A 516 -10.90 9.05 5.75
N ALA A 517 -9.73 8.46 5.58
CA ALA A 517 -8.54 9.17 5.12
C ALA A 517 -8.70 9.73 3.70
N LYS A 518 -9.35 8.98 2.80
CA LYS A 518 -9.73 9.45 1.46
C LYS A 518 -10.71 10.62 1.50
N ASN A 519 -11.72 10.58 2.37
CA ASN A 519 -12.65 11.69 2.51
C ASN A 519 -11.95 12.98 2.96
N GLN A 520 -11.00 12.87 3.91
CA GLN A 520 -10.21 14.01 4.38
C GLN A 520 -9.26 14.55 3.30
N THR A 521 -8.54 13.67 2.61
CA THR A 521 -7.60 14.06 1.55
C THR A 521 -8.33 14.66 0.35
N THR A 522 -9.47 14.10 -0.08
CA THR A 522 -10.30 14.68 -1.15
C THR A 522 -10.85 16.05 -0.77
N SER A 523 -11.35 16.21 0.46
CA SER A 523 -11.83 17.51 0.94
C SER A 523 -10.73 18.56 0.89
N LEU A 524 -9.53 18.20 1.36
CA LEU A 524 -8.39 19.10 1.38
C LEU A 524 -7.82 19.34 -0.02
N LEU A 525 -7.81 18.35 -0.91
CA LEU A 525 -7.47 18.49 -2.32
C LEU A 525 -8.34 19.53 -3.01
N ASN A 526 -9.67 19.43 -2.84
CA ASN A 526 -10.61 20.41 -3.40
C ASN A 526 -10.38 21.83 -2.88
N GLN A 527 -9.90 21.96 -1.64
CA GLN A 527 -9.55 23.25 -1.05
C GLN A 527 -8.21 23.77 -1.60
N CYS A 528 -7.18 22.92 -1.68
CA CYS A 528 -5.87 23.26 -2.23
C CYS A 528 -5.98 23.71 -3.70
N GLU A 529 -6.86 23.08 -4.48
CA GLU A 529 -7.12 23.50 -5.86
C GLU A 529 -7.75 24.90 -5.96
N LYS A 530 -8.32 25.45 -4.88
CA LYS A 530 -8.87 26.81 -4.85
C LYS A 530 -7.88 27.84 -4.34
N ASP A 531 -7.07 27.49 -3.33
CA ASP A 531 -6.21 28.44 -2.62
C ASP A 531 -4.70 28.24 -2.81
N GLY A 532 -4.29 27.16 -3.50
CA GLY A 532 -2.90 26.83 -3.79
C GLY A 532 -2.09 26.32 -2.58
N LYS A 533 -2.73 26.01 -1.45
CA LYS A 533 -2.03 25.65 -0.19
C LYS A 533 -1.78 24.15 -0.06
N TRP A 534 -0.85 23.64 -0.87
CA TRP A 534 -0.60 22.20 -0.99
C TRP A 534 0.05 21.54 0.22
N LYS A 535 0.83 22.28 1.03
CA LYS A 535 1.62 21.72 2.13
C LYS A 535 0.80 20.88 3.10
N ASP A 536 -0.37 21.36 3.52
CA ASP A 536 -1.21 20.66 4.49
C ASP A 536 -1.72 19.32 3.95
N LEU A 537 -1.95 19.22 2.63
CA LEU A 537 -2.36 17.98 1.97
C LEU A 537 -1.20 16.99 1.88
N LEU A 538 0.00 17.47 1.53
CA LEU A 538 1.19 16.62 1.45
C LEU A 538 1.58 16.06 2.83
N ASP A 539 1.56 16.91 3.87
CA ASP A 539 1.79 16.49 5.25
C ASP A 539 0.71 15.50 5.73
N LEU A 540 -0.55 15.70 5.31
CA LEU A 540 -1.64 14.78 5.63
C LEU A 540 -1.40 13.40 5.01
N TYR A 541 -0.98 13.31 3.74
CA TYR A 541 -0.63 12.03 3.11
C TYR A 541 0.46 11.28 3.88
N ASP A 542 1.54 11.98 4.26
CA ASP A 542 2.63 11.38 5.05
C ASP A 542 2.13 10.87 6.41
N SER A 543 1.32 11.67 7.10
CA SER A 543 0.78 11.28 8.40
C SER A 543 -0.18 10.08 8.31
N ILE A 544 -0.94 9.95 7.21
CA ILE A 544 -1.81 8.80 6.98
C ILE A 544 -0.97 7.56 6.70
N ALA A 545 0.08 7.66 5.88
CA ALA A 545 0.95 6.53 5.57
C ALA A 545 1.62 5.94 6.82
N VAL A 546 1.99 6.79 7.78
CA VAL A 546 2.48 6.38 9.11
C VAL A 546 1.37 5.78 9.97
N ALA A 547 0.18 6.37 9.97
CA ALA A 547 -0.92 5.93 10.83
C ALA A 547 -1.61 4.64 10.36
N ILE A 548 -1.59 4.35 9.05
CA ILE A 548 -2.19 3.15 8.45
C ILE A 548 -1.13 2.44 7.57
N PRO A 549 -0.09 1.82 8.15
CA PRO A 549 1.01 1.25 7.38
C PRO A 549 0.58 0.17 6.39
N SER A 550 -0.48 -0.60 6.69
CA SER A 550 -1.04 -1.63 5.79
C SER A 550 -1.53 -1.06 4.46
N ARG A 551 -1.74 0.27 4.39
CA ARG A 551 -2.26 0.99 3.23
C ARG A 551 -1.39 2.20 2.87
N GLY A 552 -0.19 2.31 3.42
CA GLY A 552 0.69 3.48 3.26
C GLY A 552 1.01 3.81 1.80
N SER A 553 1.31 2.78 1.00
CA SER A 553 1.56 2.92 -0.44
C SER A 553 0.45 3.65 -1.19
N THR A 554 -0.82 3.47 -0.78
CA THR A 554 -1.95 4.15 -1.42
C THR A 554 -1.82 5.66 -1.30
N PHE A 555 -1.50 6.16 -0.11
CA PHE A 555 -1.43 7.60 0.17
C PHE A 555 -0.12 8.22 -0.32
N GLU A 556 0.98 7.46 -0.29
CA GLU A 556 2.24 7.89 -0.89
C GLU A 556 2.13 8.04 -2.42
N LEU A 557 1.47 7.10 -3.10
CA LEU A 557 1.23 7.18 -4.54
C LEU A 557 0.23 8.31 -4.90
N GLN A 558 -0.77 8.56 -4.05
CA GLN A 558 -1.65 9.73 -4.19
C GLN A 558 -0.90 11.06 -4.01
N LYS A 559 0.02 11.12 -3.05
CA LYS A 559 0.92 12.27 -2.86
C LYS A 559 1.73 12.53 -4.12
N PHE A 560 2.35 11.49 -4.70
CA PHE A 560 3.07 11.60 -5.97
C PHE A 560 2.19 12.19 -7.08
N GLY A 561 1.01 11.61 -7.32
CA GLY A 561 0.09 12.09 -8.35
C GLY A 561 -0.43 13.51 -8.11
N THR A 562 -0.57 13.93 -6.84
CA THR A 562 -0.92 15.31 -6.47
C THR A 562 0.22 16.26 -6.85
N MET A 563 1.47 15.90 -6.51
CA MET A 563 2.65 16.73 -6.77
C MET A 563 2.86 16.97 -8.27
N ILE A 564 2.90 15.92 -9.09
CA ILE A 564 3.15 16.06 -10.54
C ILE A 564 1.92 16.52 -11.34
N GLY A 565 0.75 16.58 -10.70
CA GLY A 565 -0.51 16.95 -11.32
C GLY A 565 -1.02 18.30 -10.80
N PRO A 566 -2.09 18.30 -9.98
CA PRO A 566 -2.76 19.53 -9.57
C PRO A 566 -1.89 20.53 -8.78
N ALA A 567 -0.83 20.08 -8.09
CA ALA A 567 0.07 20.97 -7.37
C ALA A 567 1.16 21.61 -8.24
N ASP A 568 1.35 21.15 -9.48
CA ASP A 568 2.39 21.60 -10.42
C ASP A 568 3.83 21.57 -9.84
N MET A 569 4.07 20.70 -8.86
CA MET A 569 5.38 20.47 -8.22
C MET A 569 6.15 19.40 -9.00
N THR A 570 6.42 19.66 -10.28
CA THR A 570 6.93 18.66 -11.22
C THR A 570 8.28 18.07 -10.77
N VAL A 571 9.26 18.92 -10.44
CA VAL A 571 10.63 18.49 -10.11
C VAL A 571 10.64 17.70 -8.81
N GLU A 572 10.03 18.24 -7.76
CA GLU A 572 9.92 17.59 -6.46
C GLU A 572 9.09 16.31 -6.53
N GLY A 573 8.03 16.33 -7.35
CA GLY A 573 7.14 15.20 -7.57
C GLY A 573 7.87 14.02 -8.20
N TYR A 574 8.65 14.22 -9.26
CA TYR A 574 9.45 13.14 -9.85
C TYR A 574 10.60 12.70 -8.95
N ALA A 575 11.24 13.61 -8.21
CA ALA A 575 12.23 13.23 -7.19
C ALA A 575 11.63 12.29 -6.14
N TYR A 576 10.42 12.59 -5.66
CA TYR A 576 9.68 11.73 -4.75
C TYR A 576 9.23 10.41 -5.43
N GLY A 577 8.77 10.46 -6.67
CA GLY A 577 8.41 9.28 -7.47
C GLY A 577 9.58 8.30 -7.63
N MET A 578 10.81 8.79 -7.82
CA MET A 578 12.01 7.95 -7.86
C MET A 578 12.29 7.28 -6.51
N GLN A 579 12.09 7.98 -5.38
CA GLN A 579 12.20 7.38 -4.05
C GLN A 579 11.17 6.26 -3.86
N LEU A 580 9.91 6.49 -4.29
CA LEU A 580 8.87 5.46 -4.24
C LEU A 580 9.19 4.27 -5.15
N ALA A 581 9.75 4.49 -6.33
CA ALA A 581 10.16 3.41 -7.22
C ALA A 581 11.24 2.51 -6.59
N VAL A 582 12.16 3.09 -5.81
CA VAL A 582 13.16 2.33 -5.03
C VAL A 582 12.50 1.63 -3.84
N HIS A 583 11.64 2.32 -3.09
CA HIS A 583 10.96 1.76 -1.92
C HIS A 583 10.07 0.58 -2.29
N TYR A 584 9.37 0.67 -3.42
CA TYR A 584 8.45 -0.33 -3.95
C TYR A 584 9.04 -1.12 -5.14
N ALA A 585 10.36 -1.27 -5.21
CA ALA A 585 11.04 -1.92 -6.34
C ALA A 585 10.59 -3.38 -6.60
N ASN A 586 10.01 -4.04 -5.59
CA ASN A 586 9.51 -5.42 -5.67
C ASN A 586 7.98 -5.50 -5.65
N ASP A 587 7.26 -4.38 -5.78
CA ASP A 587 5.81 -4.36 -5.87
C ASP A 587 5.34 -3.94 -7.27
N ILE A 588 4.97 -4.94 -8.08
CA ILE A 588 4.46 -4.75 -9.45
C ILE A 588 3.30 -3.74 -9.48
N ALA A 589 2.42 -3.76 -8.47
CA ALA A 589 1.24 -2.90 -8.43
C ALA A 589 1.60 -1.43 -8.20
N SER A 590 2.51 -1.14 -7.28
CA SER A 590 2.99 0.23 -7.04
C SER A 590 3.78 0.78 -8.23
N LEU A 591 4.69 0.00 -8.82
CA LEU A 591 5.43 0.41 -10.03
C LEU A 591 4.48 0.74 -11.19
N ARG A 592 3.50 -0.14 -11.46
CA ARG A 592 2.44 0.13 -12.45
C ARG A 592 1.67 1.41 -12.15
N THR A 593 1.39 1.69 -10.88
CA THR A 593 0.64 2.87 -10.46
C THR A 593 1.44 4.14 -10.70
N LEU A 594 2.73 4.17 -10.36
CA LEU A 594 3.65 5.28 -10.65
C LEU A 594 3.68 5.58 -12.16
N ALA A 595 3.97 4.56 -12.98
CA ALA A 595 4.02 4.70 -14.44
C ALA A 595 2.68 5.20 -15.00
N ARG A 596 1.55 4.61 -14.59
CA ARG A 596 0.24 5.02 -15.10
C ARG A 596 -0.13 6.44 -14.70
N THR A 597 0.24 6.86 -13.49
CA THR A 597 -0.04 8.23 -13.01
C THR A 597 0.67 9.25 -13.90
N THR A 598 1.92 8.98 -14.26
CA THR A 598 2.70 9.81 -15.18
C THR A 598 2.15 9.77 -16.61
N LEU A 599 1.70 8.61 -17.10
CA LEU A 599 1.31 8.44 -18.51
C LEU A 599 -0.13 8.87 -18.82
N ASN A 600 -1.08 8.58 -17.92
CA ASN A 600 -2.52 8.68 -18.20
C ASN A 600 -3.26 9.81 -17.47
N SER A 601 -2.70 10.37 -16.40
CA SER A 601 -3.42 11.42 -15.66
C SER A 601 -3.54 12.69 -16.51
N PRO A 602 -4.76 13.17 -16.85
CA PRO A 602 -4.92 14.39 -17.66
C PRO A 602 -4.49 15.65 -16.90
N ARG A 603 -4.26 15.55 -15.59
CA ARG A 603 -3.86 16.67 -14.73
C ARG A 603 -2.35 16.91 -14.70
N VAL A 604 -1.56 16.01 -15.25
CA VAL A 604 -0.10 16.12 -15.28
C VAL A 604 0.31 16.90 -16.53
N LYS A 605 0.87 18.09 -16.31
CA LYS A 605 1.27 19.02 -17.38
C LYS A 605 2.59 18.61 -18.02
N VAL A 606 3.57 18.22 -17.21
CA VAL A 606 4.90 17.79 -17.65
C VAL A 606 5.08 16.31 -17.33
N ARG A 607 5.27 15.50 -18.37
CA ARG A 607 5.41 14.04 -18.27
C ARG A 607 6.87 13.64 -18.43
N ASP A 608 7.41 12.96 -17.43
CA ASP A 608 8.69 12.27 -17.55
C ASP A 608 8.45 10.87 -18.14
N LEU A 609 8.59 10.77 -19.46
CA LEU A 609 8.31 9.53 -20.19
C LEU A 609 9.40 8.48 -19.97
N ASP A 610 10.64 8.89 -19.70
CA ASP A 610 11.74 7.97 -19.46
C ASP A 610 11.63 7.34 -18.07
N PHE A 611 11.28 8.14 -17.05
CA PHE A 611 10.89 7.65 -15.73
C PHE A 611 9.75 6.62 -15.81
N ALA A 612 8.65 6.98 -16.48
CA ALA A 612 7.49 6.11 -16.59
C ALA A 612 7.79 4.82 -17.35
N PHE A 613 8.60 4.90 -18.41
CA PHE A 613 9.05 3.75 -19.17
C PHE A 613 9.97 2.83 -18.36
N ALA A 614 10.94 3.39 -17.64
CA ALA A 614 11.85 2.62 -16.80
C ALA A 614 11.10 1.80 -15.75
N ILE A 615 10.10 2.41 -15.10
CA ILE A 615 9.27 1.76 -14.09
C ILE A 615 8.31 0.74 -14.69
N ALA A 616 7.67 1.05 -15.83
CA ALA A 616 6.81 0.09 -16.52
C ALA A 616 7.60 -1.16 -16.95
N ARG A 617 8.83 -0.98 -17.43
CA ARG A 617 9.74 -2.08 -17.79
C ARG A 617 10.16 -2.87 -16.55
N ALA A 618 10.41 -2.22 -15.43
CA ALA A 618 10.72 -2.88 -14.16
C ALA A 618 9.55 -3.74 -13.67
N ALA A 619 8.32 -3.22 -13.74
CA ALA A 619 7.12 -3.97 -13.38
C ALA A 619 6.93 -5.23 -14.25
N ASP A 620 7.11 -5.11 -15.57
CA ASP A 620 6.99 -6.23 -16.51
C ASP A 620 8.09 -7.28 -16.31
N SER A 621 9.32 -6.82 -16.06
CA SER A 621 10.45 -7.69 -15.74
C SER A 621 10.26 -8.44 -14.42
N LEU A 622 9.65 -7.80 -13.42
CA LEU A 622 9.36 -8.40 -12.13
C LEU A 622 8.23 -9.45 -12.23
N GLY A 623 7.23 -9.20 -13.08
CA GLY A 623 6.20 -10.18 -13.43
C GLY A 623 6.68 -11.32 -14.34
N GLY A 624 7.98 -11.36 -14.67
CA GLY A 624 8.56 -12.35 -15.57
C GLY A 624 7.92 -12.37 -16.95
N GLU A 625 7.43 -11.22 -17.42
CA GLU A 625 6.69 -11.05 -18.68
C GLU A 625 5.38 -11.86 -18.79
N LYS A 626 4.88 -12.35 -17.65
CA LYS A 626 3.64 -13.14 -17.55
C LYS A 626 2.49 -12.38 -16.90
N ASP A 627 2.76 -11.18 -16.40
CA ASP A 627 1.72 -10.32 -15.83
C ASP A 627 1.07 -9.48 -16.94
N ALA A 628 -0.16 -9.81 -17.30
CA ALA A 628 -0.93 -9.13 -18.35
C ALA A 628 -1.03 -7.62 -18.14
N ARG A 629 -1.17 -7.23 -16.87
CA ARG A 629 -1.29 -5.85 -16.44
C ARG A 629 0.04 -5.12 -16.63
N ALA A 630 1.16 -5.73 -16.24
CA ALA A 630 2.49 -5.16 -16.42
C ALA A 630 2.84 -4.99 -17.91
N ALA A 631 2.46 -5.95 -18.76
CA ALA A 631 2.61 -5.83 -20.21
C ALA A 631 1.81 -4.65 -20.79
N GLU A 632 0.56 -4.45 -20.36
CA GLU A 632 -0.27 -3.32 -20.83
C GLU A 632 0.27 -1.95 -20.39
N ILE A 633 0.82 -1.80 -19.17
CA ILE A 633 1.41 -0.51 -18.78
C ILE A 633 2.69 -0.22 -19.59
N LEU A 634 3.46 -1.25 -19.93
CA LEU A 634 4.64 -1.09 -20.77
C LEU A 634 4.24 -0.74 -22.21
N ALA A 635 3.17 -1.35 -22.73
CA ALA A 635 2.58 -0.97 -24.02
C ALA A 635 2.22 0.53 -24.06
N LEU A 636 1.57 1.01 -23.01
CA LEU A 636 1.22 2.43 -22.86
C LEU A 636 2.45 3.34 -22.80
N ALA A 637 3.52 2.91 -22.13
CA ALA A 637 4.77 3.66 -22.08
C ALA A 637 5.43 3.78 -23.47
N TYR A 638 5.49 2.68 -24.24
CA TYR A 638 5.98 2.70 -25.62
C TYR A 638 5.12 3.59 -26.52
N PHE A 639 3.78 3.46 -26.43
CA PHE A 639 2.86 4.29 -27.21
C PHE A 639 3.06 5.77 -26.90
N SER A 640 3.22 6.11 -25.62
CA SER A 640 3.44 7.50 -25.19
C SER A 640 4.77 8.08 -25.65
N ARG A 641 5.78 7.24 -25.92
CA ARG A 641 7.09 7.63 -26.44
C ARG A 641 7.17 7.66 -27.98
N GLY A 642 6.05 7.45 -28.67
CA GLY A 642 6.02 7.44 -30.14
C GLY A 642 6.24 6.06 -30.79
N ASP A 643 6.48 5.02 -29.99
CA ASP A 643 6.78 3.68 -30.48
C ASP A 643 5.51 2.83 -30.58
N ARG A 644 4.81 2.97 -31.71
CA ARG A 644 3.57 2.23 -31.99
C ARG A 644 3.81 0.72 -32.10
N GLU A 645 4.93 0.30 -32.69
CA GLU A 645 5.18 -1.12 -32.99
C GLU A 645 5.31 -1.94 -31.71
N ASN A 646 6.18 -1.50 -30.78
CA ASN A 646 6.34 -2.17 -29.50
C ASN A 646 5.09 -2.05 -28.63
N ALA A 647 4.36 -0.92 -28.71
CA ALA A 647 3.08 -0.77 -28.02
C ALA A 647 2.05 -1.82 -28.46
N ILE A 648 1.89 -2.03 -29.78
CA ILE A 648 0.97 -3.05 -30.32
C ILE A 648 1.38 -4.45 -29.86
N LYS A 649 2.67 -4.80 -29.99
CA LYS A 649 3.19 -6.12 -29.59
C LYS A 649 2.92 -6.43 -28.11
N LEU A 650 3.20 -5.47 -27.23
CA LEU A 650 2.99 -5.65 -25.79
C LEU A 650 1.52 -5.66 -25.40
N GLN A 651 0.69 -4.89 -26.11
CA GLN A 651 -0.75 -4.91 -25.90
C GLN A 651 -1.37 -6.24 -26.33
N GLU A 652 -0.91 -6.83 -27.44
CA GLU A 652 -1.30 -8.18 -27.88
C GLU A 652 -0.84 -9.25 -26.88
N ARG A 653 0.36 -9.11 -26.31
CA ARG A 653 0.80 -9.96 -25.19
C ARG A 653 -0.11 -9.81 -23.97
N ALA A 654 -0.48 -8.59 -23.60
CA ALA A 654 -1.39 -8.34 -22.49
C ALA A 654 -2.76 -8.99 -22.69
N ILE A 655 -3.30 -8.97 -23.92
CA ILE A 655 -4.56 -9.65 -24.29
C ILE A 655 -4.42 -11.18 -24.17
N THR A 656 -3.29 -11.71 -24.61
CA THR A 656 -2.99 -13.16 -24.56
C THR A 656 -2.90 -13.68 -23.12
N LEU A 657 -2.31 -12.88 -22.23
CA LEU A 657 -2.11 -13.23 -20.81
C LEU A 657 -3.37 -12.99 -19.94
N GLN A 658 -4.45 -12.44 -20.49
CA GLN A 658 -5.61 -12.03 -19.70
C GLN A 658 -6.74 -13.06 -19.74
N ASP A 659 -7.04 -13.63 -18.57
CA ASP A 659 -8.12 -14.60 -18.40
C ASP A 659 -9.49 -13.94 -18.13
N ASN A 660 -9.51 -12.72 -17.58
CA ASN A 660 -10.76 -12.01 -17.32
C ASN A 660 -11.29 -11.37 -18.61
N ALA A 661 -12.42 -11.87 -19.12
CA ALA A 661 -13.04 -11.42 -20.37
C ALA A 661 -13.31 -9.90 -20.43
N LYS A 662 -13.74 -9.29 -19.31
CA LYS A 662 -14.02 -7.84 -19.25
C LYS A 662 -12.74 -7.01 -19.35
N ILE A 663 -11.68 -7.42 -18.68
CA ILE A 663 -10.37 -6.76 -18.79
C ILE A 663 -9.80 -6.96 -20.19
N LYS A 664 -9.92 -8.17 -20.75
CA LYS A 664 -9.46 -8.49 -22.10
C LYS A 664 -10.12 -7.61 -23.17
N ALA A 665 -11.45 -7.43 -23.12
CA ALA A 665 -12.17 -6.54 -24.02
C ALA A 665 -11.70 -5.07 -23.92
N THR A 666 -11.33 -4.63 -22.71
CA THR A 666 -10.74 -3.30 -22.51
C THR A 666 -9.37 -3.20 -23.21
N TYR A 667 -8.57 -4.25 -23.15
CA TYR A 667 -7.26 -4.30 -23.81
C TYR A 667 -7.37 -4.35 -25.33
N GLU A 668 -8.35 -5.07 -25.87
CA GLU A 668 -8.66 -5.10 -27.32
C GLU A 668 -9.11 -3.72 -27.82
N THR A 669 -9.96 -3.03 -27.06
CA THR A 669 -10.36 -1.64 -27.35
C THR A 669 -9.14 -0.72 -27.38
N GLN A 670 -8.22 -0.88 -26.43
CA GLN A 670 -7.00 -0.08 -26.38
C GLN A 670 -6.04 -0.41 -27.53
N LEU A 671 -5.94 -1.68 -27.92
CA LEU A 671 -5.17 -2.11 -29.10
C LEU A 671 -5.70 -1.48 -30.39
N ALA A 672 -7.03 -1.45 -30.57
CA ALA A 672 -7.65 -0.77 -31.70
C ALA A 672 -7.25 0.71 -31.75
N LYS A 673 -7.23 1.39 -30.61
CA LYS A 673 -6.75 2.78 -30.51
C LYS A 673 -5.27 2.91 -30.88
N TYR A 674 -4.40 2.00 -30.45
CA TYR A 674 -2.97 2.06 -30.79
C TYR A 674 -2.71 1.92 -32.30
N ARG A 675 -3.54 1.17 -33.02
CA ARG A 675 -3.42 0.98 -34.47
C ARG A 675 -3.74 2.24 -35.28
N VAL A 676 -4.66 3.08 -34.80
CA VAL A 676 -5.17 4.23 -35.56
C VAL A 676 -4.70 5.58 -35.04
N ASN A 677 -4.56 5.74 -33.72
CA ASN A 677 -4.21 7.02 -33.11
C ASN A 677 -2.72 7.28 -33.17
N GLU A 678 -2.34 8.55 -33.27
CA GLU A 678 -0.95 9.00 -33.17
C GLU A 678 -0.33 8.55 -31.83
N PRO A 679 0.86 7.91 -31.84
CA PRO A 679 1.53 7.46 -30.63
C PRO A 679 2.09 8.65 -29.86
N LYS A 680 1.36 9.08 -28.83
CA LYS A 680 1.73 10.20 -27.96
C LYS A 680 1.10 10.06 -26.58
N PRO A 681 1.62 10.78 -25.57
CA PRO A 681 1.05 10.74 -24.22
C PRO A 681 -0.37 11.33 -24.18
N VAL A 682 -1.12 11.01 -23.13
CA VAL A 682 -2.44 11.62 -22.90
C VAL A 682 -2.28 13.15 -22.79
N PRO A 683 -3.05 13.95 -23.56
CA PRO A 683 -2.97 15.40 -23.48
C PRO A 683 -3.30 15.94 -22.09
N PHE A 684 -2.61 17.01 -21.68
CA PHE A 684 -2.97 17.76 -20.48
C PHE A 684 -4.33 18.43 -20.67
N THR A 685 -5.19 18.32 -19.67
CA THR A 685 -6.49 19.01 -19.61
C THR A 685 -6.53 19.85 -18.33
N PRO A 686 -6.51 21.19 -18.43
CA PRO A 686 -6.61 22.05 -17.26
C PRO A 686 -7.98 21.86 -16.59
N LYS A 687 -8.02 22.07 -15.27
CA LYS A 687 -9.29 22.06 -14.54
C LYS A 687 -10.14 23.23 -15.03
N VAL A 688 -11.31 22.95 -15.59
CA VAL A 688 -12.30 23.98 -15.87
C VAL A 688 -12.96 24.36 -14.55
N THR A 689 -12.74 25.60 -14.08
CA THR A 689 -13.49 26.15 -12.95
C THR A 689 -14.86 26.59 -13.45
N PRO A 690 -15.98 26.01 -12.97
CA PRO A 690 -17.30 26.50 -13.33
C PRO A 690 -17.44 27.96 -12.89
N GLY A 691 -17.64 28.88 -13.85
CA GLY A 691 -17.88 30.31 -13.58
C GLY A 691 -16.75 31.28 -13.95
N ALA A 692 -15.58 30.83 -14.42
CA ALA A 692 -14.59 31.74 -15.00
C ALA A 692 -14.96 32.04 -16.47
N ALA A 693 -15.49 33.23 -16.73
CA ALA A 693 -15.70 33.70 -18.10
C ALA A 693 -14.37 33.66 -18.88
N PRO A 694 -14.37 33.25 -20.16
CA PRO A 694 -13.13 33.22 -20.95
C PRO A 694 -12.61 34.64 -21.14
N ALA A 695 -11.42 34.93 -20.60
CA ALA A 695 -10.72 36.17 -20.87
C ALA A 695 -10.16 36.13 -22.30
N ASN A 696 -10.67 37.04 -23.14
CA ASN A 696 -10.12 37.47 -24.42
C ASN A 696 -10.08 36.42 -25.54
N ALA A 697 -11.25 36.09 -26.09
CA ALA A 697 -11.35 35.87 -27.52
C ALA A 697 -11.74 37.20 -28.19
N VAL A 698 -10.82 37.78 -28.97
CA VAL A 698 -11.12 38.90 -29.87
C VAL A 698 -12.15 38.41 -30.90
N PRO A 699 -13.28 39.11 -31.11
CA PRO A 699 -14.30 38.66 -32.04
C PRO A 699 -13.86 39.00 -33.48
N THR A 700 -13.36 38.01 -34.22
CA THR A 700 -13.38 38.05 -35.68
C THR A 700 -14.71 37.46 -36.14
N GLY A 701 -15.55 38.32 -36.73
CA GLY A 701 -16.97 38.06 -36.96
C GLY A 701 -17.30 36.85 -37.84
N ASN A 702 -18.40 36.20 -37.48
CA ASN A 702 -19.18 35.39 -38.40
C ASN A 702 -20.07 36.30 -39.26
N PRO A 703 -20.17 36.08 -40.58
CA PRO A 703 -21.36 36.49 -41.32
C PRO A 703 -22.48 35.46 -41.07
N VAL A 704 -23.55 35.96 -40.45
CA VAL A 704 -24.98 35.75 -40.77
C VAL A 704 -25.39 34.41 -41.39
N GLY A 705 -26.27 33.70 -40.67
CA GLY A 705 -27.12 32.64 -41.22
C GLY A 705 -28.09 32.06 -40.17
N LEU A 706 -29.23 32.70 -39.97
CA LEU A 706 -30.45 32.19 -39.33
C LEU A 706 -31.64 32.71 -40.17
N PRO A 707 -32.83 32.10 -40.13
CA PRO A 707 -33.20 30.68 -40.05
C PRO A 707 -34.14 30.30 -41.23
N ALA A 708 -34.50 29.02 -41.39
CA ALA A 708 -35.66 28.67 -42.21
C ALA A 708 -36.60 27.77 -41.40
N GLU A 709 -37.73 28.36 -41.03
CA GLU A 709 -38.93 27.70 -40.51
C GLU A 709 -39.55 26.78 -41.58
N LEU A 710 -40.18 25.70 -41.10
CA LEU A 710 -41.12 24.87 -41.86
C LEU A 710 -42.35 25.68 -42.26
N PRO A 711 -42.89 25.55 -43.49
CA PRO A 711 -44.20 26.08 -43.82
C PRO A 711 -45.31 25.06 -43.56
N THR A 712 -46.35 25.48 -42.84
CA THR A 712 -47.64 24.81 -42.72
C THR A 712 -48.60 25.27 -43.82
N GLY A 713 -49.16 24.31 -44.59
CA GLY A 713 -50.59 24.28 -44.92
C GLY A 713 -51.05 24.61 -46.36
N SER A 714 -51.26 23.55 -47.18
CA SER A 714 -52.43 23.19 -48.04
C SER A 714 -53.07 24.18 -49.04
N PRO A 715 -53.95 23.73 -49.98
CA PRO A 715 -54.13 22.42 -50.64
C PRO A 715 -54.27 22.54 -52.19
N ALA A 716 -54.23 21.42 -52.95
CA ALA A 716 -55.09 21.13 -54.11
C ALA A 716 -54.56 19.97 -55.01
N ASP A 717 -55.53 19.17 -55.48
CA ASP A 717 -55.60 18.40 -56.73
C ASP A 717 -54.75 17.13 -56.95
N GLY A 718 -55.44 15.98 -56.87
CA GLY A 718 -55.89 15.25 -58.05
C GLY A 718 -54.90 14.30 -58.73
N GLY A 719 -55.11 12.98 -58.57
CA GLY A 719 -54.47 11.93 -59.36
C GLY A 719 -54.45 10.59 -58.66
#